data_AF-A0A2V2UUS4-F1
#
_entry.id   AF-A0A2V2UUS4-F1
#
_cell.length_a   1.000
_cell.length_b   1.000
_cell.length_c   1.000
_cell.angle_alpha   90.00
_cell.angle_beta   90.00
_cell.angle_gamma   90.00
#
_symmetry.space_group_name_H-M   'P 1'
#
loop_
_entity.id
_entity.type
_entity.pdbx_description
1 polymer ?
#
loop_
_entity_poly.entity_id
_entity_poly.type
_entity_poly.pdbx_seq_one_letter_code
_entity_poly.pdbx_strand_id
1 'polypeptide(L)'
;MAEKRDRDLAARDRHGFTAREAAVLEDEAPHAVVERQREHRLGLDHDEAQPLEAALLEDEAPHAVVERQREHRLGLDHDEAQPLEAARKRRGKPLQPDGLFAFDDVEPDDREVSDYRARRQRQRHARQLHACIIPEGETGEIIDEDAQLSQKPLIASSVVKSDPYFQELGVLRDALVVEGREVNAPAIQCVEEQMRRRMQQLRSDERKAAKAEARREQWLLEQHPYLDGVALAGLPLSKLGLSEDEEFTRLAEEHTVLAASPEKNAETLAAKEQCLKARAAHLAAAVVRQEAALRGQMPYLMHLPFDVALRELHLESNPEFVALLAKHAALCEDPDRAGGAEAKRLERAMRDLAKRIAEDVVEARRRALVETENLHEKYPCLPEEPAPGVAIVEVGLVEDPVFRALSHELDGLRADPTKNAEQIAATERAVRARAMELGSAKLQATEEEQRNYPFLPRRVDDVLMSDLRLAEDGVFQELVARRDALVAAGPGSNPELLTATERQLRGRASELAAAKKAVDAFRTDEDEAVRARNPFLESNEVKLVPLREFGLPSDPTYAALANERLQLMQSPVRNAAAIAATEEALRGRVEELALARAAAEDVLLAKYPFFAALPGAVLLANEDIKRSPLFATLAARYEELAAQPEVDESELETVKDALLQSAARLLSEEKEAEQAAAEARNALHAQYPMCARDVGDAVAKDPTIAGLIARRSELLKDPVGNADAIADVDNILHRRGLEVEAARKRRGKPLQPDGLFCL
;
A
#
# COMPACT_ATOMS: atom_id res chain seq x y z
N MET A 1 9.39 49.36 62.88
CA MET A 1 8.35 50.26 63.42
C MET A 1 7.02 49.55 63.25
N ALA A 2 6.42 49.17 64.37
CA ALA A 2 5.28 48.26 64.47
C ALA A 2 3.94 49.01 64.54
N GLU A 3 2.87 48.20 64.57
CA GLU A 3 1.45 48.47 64.91
C GLU A 3 0.50 48.72 63.72
N LYS A 4 -0.69 48.10 63.58
CA LYS A 4 -1.45 47.09 64.36
C LYS A 4 -2.75 46.73 63.58
N ARG A 5 -3.29 45.53 63.86
CA ARG A 5 -4.72 45.09 63.90
C ARG A 5 -5.47 44.61 62.63
N ASP A 6 -5.58 43.28 62.50
CA ASP A 6 -6.79 42.43 62.73
C ASP A 6 -8.20 42.93 62.31
N ARG A 7 -8.89 42.21 61.40
CA ARG A 7 -9.94 41.16 61.67
C ARG A 7 -10.85 40.84 60.47
N ASP A 8 -10.91 39.54 60.15
CA ASP A 8 -12.10 38.66 59.99
C ASP A 8 -13.14 38.73 58.84
N LEU A 9 -13.23 37.55 58.17
CA LEU A 9 -14.41 36.71 57.87
C LEU A 9 -15.42 37.18 56.78
N ALA A 10 -15.46 36.49 55.62
CA ALA A 10 -16.35 35.34 55.28
C ALA A 10 -17.65 35.81 54.60
N ALA A 11 -18.34 35.11 53.69
CA ALA A 11 -18.13 33.97 52.81
C ALA A 11 -19.44 33.84 51.99
N ARG A 12 -19.36 33.20 50.81
CA ARG A 12 -20.38 32.27 50.25
C ARG A 12 -21.75 32.78 49.76
N ASP A 13 -22.02 32.58 48.46
CA ASP A 13 -22.90 31.52 47.86
C ASP A 13 -23.43 32.00 46.48
N ARG A 14 -23.00 31.42 45.34
CA ARG A 14 -23.50 30.22 44.62
C ARG A 14 -25.00 30.22 44.27
N HIS A 15 -25.29 30.35 42.98
CA HIS A 15 -26.27 29.60 42.14
C HIS A 15 -25.94 30.01 40.68
N GLY A 16 -25.85 29.19 39.63
CA GLY A 16 -26.50 27.94 39.26
C GLY A 16 -27.34 28.18 37.98
N PHE A 17 -27.16 27.33 36.94
CA PHE A 17 -28.00 27.12 35.73
C PHE A 17 -27.63 27.74 34.36
N THR A 18 -27.07 26.85 33.50
CA THR A 18 -27.50 26.38 32.16
C THR A 18 -28.16 27.30 31.11
N ALA A 19 -27.49 27.35 29.94
CA ALA A 19 -27.94 27.07 28.55
C ALA A 19 -29.26 27.62 27.94
N ARG A 20 -29.07 28.13 26.70
CA ARG A 20 -29.91 28.14 25.47
C ARG A 20 -30.70 29.41 25.08
N GLU A 21 -30.42 29.80 23.81
CA GLU A 21 -31.30 30.28 22.72
C GLU A 21 -31.34 31.77 22.29
N ALA A 22 -31.10 31.93 20.96
CA ALA A 22 -31.52 32.95 19.97
C ALA A 22 -30.95 34.39 20.11
N ALA A 23 -30.63 35.18 19.07
CA ALA A 23 -31.00 35.22 17.65
C ALA A 23 -29.89 35.99 16.85
N VAL A 24 -29.58 35.61 15.60
CA VAL A 24 -29.94 36.29 14.31
C VAL A 24 -29.56 37.77 14.21
N LEU A 25 -28.65 38.09 13.27
CA LEU A 25 -28.57 39.27 12.37
C LEU A 25 -27.39 38.96 11.39
N GLU A 26 -27.66 38.52 10.15
CA GLU A 26 -27.66 39.35 8.91
C GLU A 26 -26.39 40.22 8.78
N ASP A 27 -25.41 39.87 7.94
CA ASP A 27 -25.32 39.93 6.47
C ASP A 27 -24.42 41.11 6.07
N GLU A 28 -23.40 40.82 5.27
CA GLU A 28 -22.69 41.68 4.31
C GLU A 28 -21.27 41.15 4.07
N ALA A 29 -21.14 40.36 3.00
CA ALA A 29 -19.90 40.21 2.27
C ALA A 29 -19.53 41.53 1.56
N PRO A 30 -18.26 41.71 1.14
CA PRO A 30 -18.08 41.61 -0.31
C PRO A 30 -16.84 40.82 -0.74
N HIS A 31 -17.04 40.12 -1.86
CA HIS A 31 -16.04 39.55 -2.73
C HIS A 31 -15.18 40.63 -3.43
N ALA A 32 -14.01 40.17 -3.88
CA ALA A 32 -13.13 40.71 -4.93
C ALA A 32 -11.99 41.64 -4.50
N VAL A 33 -10.79 41.08 -4.34
CA VAL A 33 -9.56 41.53 -5.06
C VAL A 33 -8.65 40.31 -5.26
N VAL A 34 -8.64 39.78 -6.48
CA VAL A 34 -7.55 38.97 -7.04
C VAL A 34 -6.78 39.88 -7.99
N GLU A 35 -5.47 39.65 -8.09
CA GLU A 35 -4.49 40.31 -8.96
C GLU A 35 -3.85 41.60 -8.45
N ARG A 36 -2.69 41.44 -7.80
CA ARG A 36 -1.45 42.20 -8.08
C ARG A 36 -0.38 41.78 -7.09
N GLN A 37 0.52 40.89 -7.52
CA GLN A 37 1.93 40.85 -7.12
C GLN A 37 2.62 39.72 -7.90
N ARG A 38 2.87 39.98 -9.18
CA ARG A 38 3.94 39.35 -9.93
C ARG A 38 4.80 40.47 -10.52
N GLU A 39 6.09 40.21 -10.51
CA GLU A 39 7.13 40.91 -11.29
C GLU A 39 7.67 42.23 -10.73
N HIS A 40 8.67 42.09 -9.86
CA HIS A 40 9.85 42.96 -9.90
C HIS A 40 11.10 42.11 -9.72
N ARG A 41 11.67 41.64 -10.83
CA ARG A 41 13.10 41.39 -10.92
C ARG A 41 13.50 41.42 -12.39
N LEU A 42 14.31 42.42 -12.71
CA LEU A 42 15.33 42.53 -13.76
C LEU A 42 15.21 43.90 -14.43
N GLY A 43 16.05 44.82 -13.94
CA GLY A 43 16.32 46.07 -14.62
C GLY A 43 17.18 45.80 -15.85
N LEU A 44 16.81 46.43 -16.95
CA LEU A 44 17.70 46.88 -18.01
C LEU A 44 17.13 48.18 -18.56
N ASP A 45 18.00 49.18 -18.60
CA ASP A 45 17.74 50.55 -19.06
C ASP A 45 17.65 50.62 -20.59
N HIS A 46 16.74 51.45 -21.12
CA HIS A 46 17.01 52.58 -22.04
C HIS A 46 15.72 53.03 -22.77
N ASP A 47 15.33 54.27 -22.46
CA ASP A 47 15.00 55.36 -23.38
C ASP A 47 14.69 55.02 -24.84
N GLU A 48 13.47 55.32 -25.29
CA GLU A 48 13.20 56.51 -26.11
C GLU A 48 11.71 56.58 -26.48
N ALA A 49 11.13 57.76 -26.27
CA ALA A 49 9.76 58.09 -26.60
C ALA A 49 9.67 58.71 -28.01
N GLN A 50 8.75 58.15 -28.82
CA GLN A 50 7.78 58.88 -29.68
C GLN A 50 8.28 59.61 -30.97
N PRO A 51 7.40 60.01 -31.93
CA PRO A 51 6.02 59.57 -32.27
C PRO A 51 5.64 59.64 -33.81
N LEU A 52 4.33 59.45 -34.11
CA LEU A 52 3.55 59.87 -35.32
C LEU A 52 3.84 59.10 -36.64
N GLU A 53 2.93 58.82 -37.58
CA GLU A 53 1.53 59.19 -37.85
C GLU A 53 0.98 58.32 -39.01
N ALA A 54 -0.37 58.24 -39.11
CA ALA A 54 -1.20 58.03 -40.30
C ALA A 54 -1.19 56.65 -41.02
N ALA A 55 -2.28 56.10 -41.57
CA ALA A 55 -3.71 56.38 -41.58
C ALA A 55 -4.39 55.23 -42.37
N LEU A 56 -5.72 55.26 -42.39
CA LEU A 56 -6.68 54.51 -43.24
C LEU A 56 -7.13 53.15 -42.68
N LEU A 57 -8.40 52.78 -42.59
CA LEU A 57 -9.73 53.37 -42.86
C LEU A 57 -10.71 52.28 -42.31
N GLU A 58 -11.65 52.61 -41.40
CA GLU A 58 -13.13 52.47 -41.55
C GLU A 58 -13.62 51.01 -41.68
N ASP A 59 -14.63 50.48 -40.97
CA ASP A 59 -15.67 51.10 -40.14
C ASP A 59 -16.40 50.02 -39.31
N GLU A 60 -16.87 50.47 -38.15
CA GLU A 60 -18.13 50.15 -37.46
C GLU A 60 -18.57 48.69 -37.14
N ALA A 61 -18.60 48.43 -35.83
CA ALA A 61 -19.53 47.51 -35.12
C ALA A 61 -20.97 48.11 -35.09
N PRO A 62 -22.01 47.60 -34.37
CA PRO A 62 -22.09 46.44 -33.46
C PRO A 62 -23.43 45.63 -33.44
N HIS A 63 -23.48 44.64 -32.54
CA HIS A 63 -24.63 44.15 -31.75
C HIS A 63 -25.81 43.32 -32.33
N ALA A 64 -26.00 42.16 -31.67
CA ALA A 64 -27.25 41.70 -31.02
C ALA A 64 -28.26 40.76 -31.76
N VAL A 65 -28.43 39.58 -31.15
CA VAL A 65 -29.72 39.03 -30.64
C VAL A 65 -30.66 38.31 -31.63
N VAL A 66 -30.92 37.04 -31.29
CA VAL A 66 -32.19 36.27 -31.41
C VAL A 66 -32.51 35.47 -32.68
N GLU A 67 -32.52 34.15 -32.44
CA GLU A 67 -33.47 33.11 -32.89
C GLU A 67 -33.82 32.83 -34.37
N ARG A 68 -34.11 31.52 -34.55
CA ARG A 68 -35.04 30.87 -35.49
C ARG A 68 -34.48 30.30 -36.79
N GLN A 69 -34.29 28.97 -36.73
CA GLN A 69 -34.98 27.94 -37.53
C GLN A 69 -35.72 28.40 -38.80
N ARG A 70 -35.36 27.78 -39.94
CA ARG A 70 -36.22 27.11 -40.96
C ARG A 70 -35.31 26.64 -42.11
N GLU A 71 -35.18 25.33 -42.35
CA GLU A 71 -36.09 24.43 -43.09
C GLU A 71 -35.87 24.38 -44.62
N HIS A 72 -35.62 23.14 -45.06
CA HIS A 72 -35.99 22.46 -46.31
C HIS A 72 -35.28 22.73 -47.65
N ARG A 73 -34.79 21.61 -48.22
CA ARG A 73 -35.13 21.18 -49.60
C ARG A 73 -35.46 19.69 -49.67
N LEU A 74 -36.69 19.43 -50.18
CA LEU A 74 -37.09 18.44 -51.21
C LEU A 74 -36.87 16.95 -50.90
N GLY A 75 -37.86 16.07 -50.99
CA GLY A 75 -39.24 16.19 -51.48
C GLY A 75 -39.79 14.80 -51.84
N LEU A 76 -41.12 14.75 -52.02
CA LEU A 76 -41.94 13.69 -52.63
C LEU A 76 -42.21 12.47 -51.72
N ASP A 77 -43.42 11.94 -51.55
CA ASP A 77 -44.82 12.37 -51.72
C ASP A 77 -45.66 11.20 -51.15
N HIS A 78 -46.75 11.52 -50.44
CA HIS A 78 -48.05 10.78 -50.37
C HIS A 78 -48.01 9.28 -49.94
N ASP A 79 -48.73 8.78 -48.92
CA ASP A 79 -50.13 9.02 -48.56
C ASP A 79 -50.46 8.46 -47.16
N GLU A 80 -51.38 9.18 -46.51
CA GLU A 80 -52.51 8.73 -45.70
C GLU A 80 -52.37 7.96 -44.35
N ALA A 81 -52.97 8.63 -43.35
CA ALA A 81 -53.93 8.10 -42.36
C ALA A 81 -53.44 7.51 -41.02
N GLN A 82 -53.47 8.40 -40.02
CA GLN A 82 -54.16 8.30 -38.70
C GLN A 82 -53.85 7.15 -37.70
N PRO A 83 -54.07 7.42 -36.39
CA PRO A 83 -53.47 6.68 -35.28
C PRO A 83 -54.47 5.79 -34.51
N LEU A 84 -53.95 5.08 -33.51
CA LEU A 84 -54.60 4.50 -32.32
C LEU A 84 -54.66 2.96 -32.25
N GLU A 85 -54.04 2.48 -31.17
CA GLU A 85 -54.51 1.46 -30.23
C GLU A 85 -55.80 0.71 -30.62
N ALA A 86 -55.71 -0.63 -30.75
CA ALA A 86 -56.20 -1.54 -29.71
C ALA A 86 -56.28 -3.01 -30.18
N ALA A 87 -55.96 -3.88 -29.22
CA ALA A 87 -56.58 -5.18 -28.95
C ALA A 87 -56.11 -6.46 -29.67
N ARG A 88 -55.59 -7.35 -28.79
CA ARG A 88 -55.94 -8.78 -28.64
C ARG A 88 -55.20 -9.83 -29.47
N LYS A 89 -54.34 -10.55 -28.73
CA LYS A 89 -54.32 -12.03 -28.56
C LYS A 89 -54.74 -12.85 -29.79
N ARG A 90 -53.80 -13.65 -30.33
CA ARG A 90 -53.80 -15.14 -30.28
C ARG A 90 -52.77 -15.76 -31.24
N ARG A 91 -52.05 -16.78 -30.70
CA ARG A 91 -51.43 -17.96 -31.35
C ARG A 91 -50.23 -17.67 -32.28
N GLY A 92 -49.15 -18.46 -32.31
CA GLY A 92 -48.89 -19.79 -31.74
C GLY A 92 -47.38 -20.12 -31.77
N LYS A 93 -47.02 -21.22 -31.11
CA LYS A 93 -45.67 -21.81 -31.04
C LYS A 93 -45.19 -22.29 -32.43
N PRO A 94 -43.87 -22.37 -32.68
CA PRO A 94 -43.31 -23.31 -33.63
C PRO A 94 -42.91 -24.64 -32.96
N LEU A 95 -43.02 -25.69 -33.78
CA LEU A 95 -42.81 -27.11 -33.47
C LEU A 95 -41.34 -27.47 -33.19
N GLN A 96 -41.14 -28.44 -32.30
CA GLN A 96 -39.98 -29.35 -32.31
C GLN A 96 -40.24 -30.50 -33.29
N PRO A 97 -39.19 -31.10 -33.90
CA PRO A 97 -39.29 -32.43 -34.50
C PRO A 97 -39.00 -33.55 -33.48
N ASP A 98 -39.75 -34.64 -33.66
CA ASP A 98 -39.85 -35.84 -32.86
C ASP A 98 -38.75 -36.89 -33.08
N GLY A 99 -38.46 -37.66 -32.02
CA GLY A 99 -38.22 -39.11 -32.09
C GLY A 99 -36.93 -39.61 -31.42
N LEU A 100 -36.91 -40.57 -30.48
CA LEU A 100 -37.90 -41.31 -29.67
C LEU A 100 -37.12 -42.25 -28.72
N PHE A 101 -37.80 -42.74 -27.66
CA PHE A 101 -37.44 -43.73 -26.60
C PHE A 101 -36.87 -43.13 -25.29
N ALA A 102 -37.68 -42.82 -24.25
CA ALA A 102 -38.41 -43.70 -23.28
C ALA A 102 -37.49 -44.60 -22.42
N PHE A 103 -37.59 -44.74 -21.11
CA PHE A 103 -38.19 -44.05 -19.95
C PHE A 103 -37.45 -44.69 -18.74
N ASP A 104 -37.22 -43.95 -17.65
CA ASP A 104 -37.49 -44.41 -16.28
C ASP A 104 -37.18 -43.30 -15.25
N ASP A 105 -38.07 -43.23 -14.26
CA ASP A 105 -38.27 -42.16 -13.30
C ASP A 105 -37.18 -42.02 -12.24
N VAL A 106 -36.71 -40.78 -12.01
CA VAL A 106 -36.24 -40.30 -10.70
C VAL A 106 -36.69 -38.84 -10.54
N GLU A 107 -37.57 -38.59 -9.57
CA GLU A 107 -37.94 -37.24 -9.13
C GLU A 107 -36.71 -36.47 -8.61
N PRO A 108 -36.46 -35.23 -9.07
CA PRO A 108 -35.55 -34.32 -8.38
C PRO A 108 -36.31 -33.55 -7.31
N ASP A 109 -35.79 -33.62 -6.09
CA ASP A 109 -36.26 -32.99 -4.84
C ASP A 109 -36.46 -31.46 -5.00
N ASP A 110 -37.64 -30.96 -4.60
CA ASP A 110 -38.09 -29.55 -4.66
C ASP A 110 -37.27 -28.57 -3.78
N ARG A 111 -36.11 -29.00 -3.28
CA ARG A 111 -35.26 -28.21 -2.37
C ARG A 111 -34.20 -27.37 -3.06
N GLU A 112 -33.84 -27.61 -4.32
CA GLU A 112 -32.73 -26.89 -4.95
C GLU A 112 -33.12 -25.60 -5.71
N VAL A 113 -34.38 -25.45 -6.12
CA VAL A 113 -34.84 -24.25 -6.85
C VAL A 113 -35.31 -23.13 -5.90
N SER A 114 -35.76 -23.48 -4.69
CA SER A 114 -36.08 -22.53 -3.61
C SER A 114 -34.83 -21.76 -3.14
N ASP A 115 -33.69 -22.46 -3.13
CA ASP A 115 -32.45 -22.00 -2.51
C ASP A 115 -31.71 -20.94 -3.33
N TYR A 116 -31.83 -20.98 -4.67
CA TYR A 116 -31.28 -19.96 -5.56
C TYR A 116 -32.05 -18.62 -5.47
N ARG A 117 -33.40 -18.67 -5.40
CA ARG A 117 -34.22 -17.45 -5.23
C ARG A 117 -34.07 -16.86 -3.83
N ALA A 118 -33.98 -17.71 -2.79
CA ALA A 118 -33.74 -17.26 -1.43
C ALA A 118 -32.36 -16.61 -1.25
N ARG A 119 -31.29 -17.16 -1.86
CA ARG A 119 -29.94 -16.56 -1.85
C ARG A 119 -29.93 -15.19 -2.53
N ARG A 120 -30.54 -15.06 -3.71
CA ARG A 120 -30.60 -13.78 -4.45
C ARG A 120 -31.43 -12.71 -3.73
N GLN A 121 -32.47 -13.11 -2.99
CA GLN A 121 -33.34 -12.19 -2.25
C GLN A 121 -32.73 -11.76 -0.91
N ARG A 122 -31.98 -12.65 -0.23
CA ARG A 122 -31.14 -12.29 0.94
C ARG A 122 -30.00 -11.34 0.54
N GLN A 123 -29.40 -11.54 -0.63
CA GLN A 123 -28.36 -10.64 -1.16
C GLN A 123 -28.90 -9.25 -1.53
N ARG A 124 -30.20 -9.14 -1.88
CA ARG A 124 -30.88 -7.84 -2.07
C ARG A 124 -31.25 -7.18 -0.74
N HIS A 125 -31.69 -7.94 0.27
CA HIS A 125 -31.97 -7.41 1.61
C HIS A 125 -30.70 -7.01 2.38
N ALA A 126 -29.60 -7.74 2.23
CA ALA A 126 -28.30 -7.38 2.80
C ALA A 126 -27.74 -6.06 2.22
N ARG A 127 -28.04 -5.78 0.94
CA ARG A 127 -27.74 -4.49 0.28
C ARG A 127 -28.65 -3.34 0.74
N GLN A 128 -29.86 -3.63 1.22
CA GLN A 128 -30.80 -2.61 1.73
C GLN A 128 -30.58 -2.26 3.21
N LEU A 129 -29.91 -3.10 4.00
CA LEU A 129 -29.69 -2.88 5.44
C LEU A 129 -28.33 -2.23 5.78
N HIS A 130 -27.40 -2.14 4.83
CA HIS A 130 -26.11 -1.42 4.98
C HIS A 130 -26.14 0.02 4.46
N ALA A 131 -27.32 0.53 4.10
CA ALA A 131 -27.50 1.91 3.65
C ALA A 131 -27.85 2.84 4.83
N CYS A 132 -26.82 3.26 5.58
CA CYS A 132 -26.75 4.43 6.47
C CYS A 132 -25.25 4.59 6.77
N ILE A 133 -24.45 5.55 6.28
CA ILE A 133 -24.64 6.92 5.81
C ILE A 133 -23.55 7.17 4.75
N ILE A 134 -23.92 7.31 3.47
CA ILE A 134 -23.11 8.00 2.46
C ILE A 134 -24.11 8.90 1.73
N PRO A 135 -23.88 10.23 1.60
CA PRO A 135 -24.82 11.11 0.94
C PRO A 135 -25.02 10.68 -0.51
N GLU A 136 -26.27 10.41 -0.86
CA GLU A 136 -26.69 9.93 -2.18
C GLU A 136 -26.43 11.00 -3.25
N GLY A 137 -25.63 10.62 -4.24
CA GLY A 137 -25.44 11.34 -5.48
C GLY A 137 -24.86 10.39 -6.52
N GLU A 138 -25.76 9.85 -7.35
CA GLU A 138 -25.51 9.09 -8.59
C GLU A 138 -25.12 7.61 -8.45
N THR A 139 -26.13 6.76 -8.23
CA THR A 139 -26.08 5.35 -8.61
C THR A 139 -26.86 5.14 -9.91
N GLY A 140 -26.14 5.16 -11.03
CA GLY A 140 -26.61 4.65 -12.31
C GLY A 140 -26.35 3.15 -12.42
N GLU A 141 -27.36 2.42 -12.87
CA GLU A 141 -27.35 0.97 -13.09
C GLU A 141 -26.29 0.54 -14.13
N ILE A 142 -25.72 -0.65 -13.91
CA ILE A 142 -24.70 -1.27 -14.76
C ILE A 142 -25.36 -1.74 -16.05
N ILE A 143 -24.90 -1.20 -17.19
CA ILE A 143 -25.03 -1.82 -18.50
C ILE A 143 -23.61 -1.90 -19.07
N ASP A 144 -23.22 -3.10 -19.50
CA ASP A 144 -22.00 -3.34 -20.30
C ASP A 144 -22.12 -2.60 -21.64
N GLU A 145 -21.48 -1.44 -21.77
CA GLU A 145 -21.18 -0.83 -23.06
C GLU A 145 -19.75 -0.27 -23.09
N ASP A 146 -18.88 -1.01 -23.76
CA ASP A 146 -17.66 -0.51 -24.38
C ASP A 146 -18.00 0.58 -25.41
N ALA A 147 -18.15 1.82 -24.98
CA ALA A 147 -17.88 3.04 -25.74
C ALA A 147 -18.26 4.28 -24.92
N GLN A 148 -17.32 5.22 -24.83
CA GLN A 148 -17.52 6.61 -24.35
C GLN A 148 -17.76 6.78 -22.84
N LEU A 149 -16.65 6.73 -22.09
CA LEU A 149 -16.56 7.28 -20.74
C LEU A 149 -17.00 8.75 -20.71
N SER A 150 -18.04 9.04 -19.93
CA SER A 150 -18.56 10.38 -19.62
C SER A 150 -17.47 11.31 -19.06
N GLN A 151 -17.28 12.46 -19.70
CA GLN A 151 -16.38 13.55 -19.32
C GLN A 151 -16.88 14.33 -18.08
N LYS A 152 -17.12 13.68 -16.93
CA LYS A 152 -17.26 14.40 -15.66
C LYS A 152 -15.88 14.70 -15.07
N PRO A 153 -15.64 15.89 -14.50
CA PRO A 153 -14.34 16.24 -13.93
C PRO A 153 -14.01 15.29 -12.78
N LEU A 154 -13.03 14.42 -13.02
CA LEU A 154 -12.54 13.42 -12.09
C LEU A 154 -11.83 14.12 -10.93
N ILE A 155 -12.46 14.20 -9.75
CA ILE A 155 -11.75 14.61 -8.53
C ILE A 155 -10.71 13.51 -8.25
N ALA A 156 -9.42 13.88 -8.24
CA ALA A 156 -8.34 12.96 -7.89
C ALA A 156 -8.45 12.55 -6.41
N SER A 157 -8.40 11.25 -6.14
CA SER A 157 -8.37 10.70 -4.77
C SER A 157 -7.07 11.13 -4.05
N SER A 158 -7.02 10.97 -2.73
CA SER A 158 -5.81 11.24 -1.95
C SER A 158 -4.61 10.41 -2.44
N VAL A 159 -4.85 9.13 -2.75
CA VAL A 159 -3.82 8.20 -3.28
C VAL A 159 -3.23 8.71 -4.60
N VAL A 160 -4.07 9.18 -5.53
CA VAL A 160 -3.58 9.74 -6.80
C VAL A 160 -2.74 11.00 -6.57
N LYS A 161 -3.08 11.81 -5.57
CA LYS A 161 -2.35 13.04 -5.25
C LYS A 161 -1.02 12.77 -4.55
N SER A 162 -0.90 11.69 -3.77
CA SER A 162 0.33 11.31 -3.08
C SER A 162 1.23 10.37 -3.89
N ASP A 163 0.74 9.81 -5.00
CA ASP A 163 1.52 8.89 -5.84
C ASP A 163 2.78 9.55 -6.45
N PRO A 164 3.99 9.04 -6.16
CA PRO A 164 5.24 9.63 -6.63
C PRO A 164 5.34 9.74 -8.16
N TYR A 165 4.95 8.69 -8.89
CA TYR A 165 5.05 8.69 -10.36
C TYR A 165 4.04 9.64 -11.01
N PHE A 166 2.81 9.69 -10.51
CA PHE A 166 1.81 10.66 -10.97
C PHE A 166 2.27 12.10 -10.73
N GLN A 167 2.88 12.38 -9.58
CA GLN A 167 3.48 13.68 -9.28
C GLN A 167 4.64 14.03 -10.23
N GLU A 168 5.53 13.07 -10.52
CA GLU A 168 6.61 13.23 -11.51
C GLU A 168 6.09 13.60 -12.90
N LEU A 169 5.04 12.91 -13.36
CA LEU A 169 4.39 13.20 -14.64
C LEU A 169 3.75 14.59 -14.64
N GLY A 170 3.16 15.02 -13.52
CA GLY A 170 2.62 16.37 -13.36
C GLY A 170 3.70 17.45 -13.54
N VAL A 171 4.84 17.28 -12.89
CA VAL A 171 6.01 18.18 -13.04
C VAL A 171 6.52 18.18 -14.48
N LEU A 172 6.56 17.02 -15.13
CA LEU A 172 6.98 16.92 -16.54
C LEU A 172 6.02 17.65 -17.48
N ARG A 173 4.72 17.47 -17.32
CA ARG A 173 3.71 18.19 -18.10
C ARG A 173 3.87 19.69 -17.93
N ASP A 174 4.01 20.17 -16.70
CA ASP A 174 4.12 21.60 -16.41
C ASP A 174 5.39 22.19 -17.03
N ALA A 175 6.52 21.47 -16.97
CA ALA A 175 7.76 21.86 -17.63
C ALA A 175 7.59 21.96 -19.17
N LEU A 176 6.99 20.95 -19.81
CA LEU A 176 6.76 20.96 -21.27
C LEU A 176 5.84 22.10 -21.71
N VAL A 177 4.83 22.44 -20.90
CA VAL A 177 3.93 23.56 -21.15
C VAL A 177 4.68 24.89 -21.09
N VAL A 178 5.57 25.06 -20.11
CA VAL A 178 6.41 26.27 -19.96
C VAL A 178 7.43 26.39 -21.10
N GLU A 179 8.03 25.29 -21.53
CA GLU A 179 8.99 25.25 -22.65
C GLU A 179 8.34 25.59 -24.00
N GLY A 180 7.04 25.31 -24.16
CA GLY A 180 6.27 25.71 -25.33
C GLY A 180 5.13 24.75 -25.64
N ARG A 181 3.91 25.14 -25.28
CA ARG A 181 2.70 24.29 -25.43
C ARG A 181 2.48 23.74 -26.84
N GLU A 182 2.67 24.56 -27.88
CA GLU A 182 2.42 24.13 -29.26
C GLU A 182 3.51 23.20 -29.78
N VAL A 183 4.77 23.52 -29.51
CA VAL A 183 5.94 22.72 -29.92
C VAL A 183 5.91 21.36 -29.24
N ASN A 184 5.56 21.33 -27.95
CA ASN A 184 5.53 20.12 -27.14
C ASN A 184 4.16 19.43 -27.12
N ALA A 185 3.20 19.82 -27.96
CA ALA A 185 1.84 19.28 -27.91
C ALA A 185 1.78 17.73 -27.98
N PRO A 186 2.55 17.03 -28.85
CA PRO A 186 2.57 15.56 -28.87
C PRO A 186 3.13 14.95 -27.57
N ALA A 187 4.16 15.58 -27.00
CA ALA A 187 4.78 15.13 -25.75
C ALA A 187 3.84 15.34 -24.55
N ILE A 188 3.18 16.50 -24.50
CA ILE A 188 2.17 16.81 -23.48
C ILE A 188 1.04 15.77 -23.55
N GLN A 189 0.53 15.45 -24.74
CA GLN A 189 -0.49 14.41 -24.92
C GLN A 189 -0.02 13.03 -24.43
N CYS A 190 1.23 12.65 -24.73
CA CYS A 190 1.81 11.41 -24.24
C CYS A 190 1.88 11.38 -22.71
N VAL A 191 2.32 12.46 -22.07
CA VAL A 191 2.39 12.57 -20.60
C VAL A 191 0.99 12.54 -19.97
N GLU A 192 0.03 13.26 -20.54
CA GLU A 192 -1.36 13.27 -20.07
C GLU A 192 -2.02 11.88 -20.18
N GLU A 193 -1.73 11.13 -21.25
CA GLU A 193 -2.20 9.74 -21.38
C GLU A 193 -1.53 8.82 -20.34
N GLN A 194 -0.23 9.01 -20.05
CA GLN A 194 0.43 8.27 -18.98
C GLN A 194 -0.20 8.58 -17.61
N MET A 195 -0.49 9.85 -17.31
CA MET A 195 -1.17 10.27 -16.09
C MET A 195 -2.56 9.63 -16.00
N ARG A 196 -3.32 9.62 -17.10
CA ARG A 196 -4.64 8.98 -17.18
C ARG A 196 -4.56 7.49 -16.86
N ARG A 197 -3.61 6.77 -17.45
CA ARG A 197 -3.43 5.32 -17.20
C ARG A 197 -2.99 5.03 -15.78
N ARG A 198 -2.06 5.81 -15.22
CA ARG A 198 -1.65 5.69 -13.82
C ARG A 198 -2.82 5.94 -12.86
N MET A 199 -3.64 6.96 -13.13
CA MET A 199 -4.85 7.23 -12.34
C MET A 199 -5.84 6.05 -12.39
N GLN A 200 -6.01 5.40 -13.54
CA GLN A 200 -6.86 4.21 -13.67
C GLN A 200 -6.31 3.02 -12.87
N GLN A 201 -5.00 2.78 -12.94
CA GLN A 201 -4.33 1.75 -12.16
C GLN A 201 -4.49 1.97 -10.66
N LEU A 202 -4.24 3.18 -10.16
CA LEU A 202 -4.39 3.52 -8.73
C LEU A 202 -5.83 3.35 -8.23
N ARG A 203 -6.84 3.68 -9.05
CA ARG A 203 -8.25 3.44 -8.73
C ARG A 203 -8.61 1.95 -8.72
N SER A 204 -8.01 1.17 -9.61
CA SER A 204 -8.15 -0.28 -9.59
C SER A 204 -7.58 -0.84 -8.29
N ASP A 205 -6.39 -0.41 -7.89
CA ASP A 205 -5.78 -0.78 -6.62
C ASP A 205 -6.62 -0.35 -5.40
N GLU A 206 -7.20 0.85 -5.40
CA GLU A 206 -8.13 1.28 -4.32
C GLU A 206 -9.33 0.32 -4.19
N ARG A 207 -9.89 -0.14 -5.32
CA ARG A 207 -10.97 -1.14 -5.32
C ARG A 207 -10.49 -2.50 -4.84
N LYS A 208 -9.29 -2.91 -5.24
CA LYS A 208 -8.66 -4.16 -4.77
C LYS A 208 -8.44 -4.13 -3.26
N ALA A 209 -7.91 -3.03 -2.73
CA ALA A 209 -7.71 -2.85 -1.30
C ALA A 209 -9.04 -2.93 -0.52
N ALA A 210 -10.08 -2.22 -0.98
CA ALA A 210 -11.41 -2.28 -0.36
C ALA A 210 -12.04 -3.68 -0.43
N LYS A 211 -11.81 -4.42 -1.53
CA LYS A 211 -12.29 -5.80 -1.69
C LYS A 211 -11.55 -6.76 -0.74
N ALA A 212 -10.25 -6.59 -0.55
CA ALA A 212 -9.47 -7.36 0.40
C ALA A 212 -9.94 -7.11 1.85
N GLU A 213 -10.15 -5.85 2.25
CA GLU A 213 -10.70 -5.52 3.58
C GLU A 213 -12.09 -6.16 3.78
N ALA A 214 -12.99 -6.01 2.81
CA ALA A 214 -14.32 -6.61 2.89
C ALA A 214 -14.27 -8.14 2.96
N ARG A 215 -13.38 -8.78 2.18
CA ARG A 215 -13.16 -10.24 2.24
C ARG A 215 -12.67 -10.65 3.62
N ARG A 216 -11.70 -9.93 4.19
CA ARG A 216 -11.14 -10.21 5.52
C ARG A 216 -12.21 -10.13 6.60
N GLU A 217 -13.05 -9.09 6.57
CA GLU A 217 -14.17 -8.94 7.51
C GLU A 217 -15.21 -10.05 7.35
N GLN A 218 -15.59 -10.36 6.10
CA GLN A 218 -16.53 -11.43 5.83
C GLN A 218 -15.98 -12.79 6.28
N TRP A 219 -14.71 -13.07 6.01
CA TRP A 219 -14.04 -14.30 6.43
C TRP A 219 -14.02 -14.42 7.96
N LEU A 220 -13.71 -13.34 8.70
CA LEU A 220 -13.77 -13.33 10.17
C LEU A 220 -15.18 -13.60 10.70
N LEU A 221 -16.20 -13.04 10.06
CA LEU A 221 -17.61 -13.33 10.39
C LEU A 221 -18.00 -14.78 10.09
N GLU A 222 -17.50 -15.35 8.99
CA GLU A 222 -17.73 -16.76 8.65
C GLU A 222 -17.05 -17.71 9.64
N GLN A 223 -15.85 -17.38 10.15
CA GLN A 223 -15.19 -18.14 11.21
C GLN A 223 -15.84 -17.95 12.58
N HIS A 224 -16.43 -16.78 12.83
CA HIS A 224 -17.04 -16.42 14.11
C HIS A 224 -18.48 -15.89 13.93
N PRO A 225 -19.45 -16.72 13.47
CA PRO A 225 -20.81 -16.24 13.15
C PRO A 225 -21.55 -15.64 14.35
N TYR A 226 -21.19 -16.06 15.56
CA TYR A 226 -21.74 -15.53 16.80
C TYR A 226 -21.32 -14.07 17.07
N LEU A 227 -20.36 -13.51 16.35
CA LEU A 227 -20.00 -12.09 16.47
C LEU A 227 -20.85 -11.16 15.59
N ASP A 228 -21.73 -11.70 14.75
CA ASP A 228 -22.63 -10.90 13.94
C ASP A 228 -23.55 -10.02 14.81
N GLY A 229 -23.67 -8.75 14.45
CA GLY A 229 -24.45 -7.74 15.17
C GLY A 229 -23.91 -7.36 16.55
N VAL A 230 -22.73 -7.83 16.98
CA VAL A 230 -22.13 -7.42 18.26
C VAL A 230 -21.63 -5.98 18.16
N ALA A 231 -22.00 -5.14 19.14
CA ALA A 231 -21.55 -3.76 19.20
C ALA A 231 -20.08 -3.68 19.64
N LEU A 232 -19.18 -3.49 18.67
CA LEU A 232 -17.72 -3.41 18.88
C LEU A 232 -17.20 -1.97 18.84
N ALA A 233 -18.00 -1.02 19.38
CA ALA A 233 -17.67 0.41 19.42
C ALA A 233 -17.33 1.03 18.03
N GLY A 234 -17.89 0.49 16.95
CA GLY A 234 -17.62 0.94 15.58
C GLY A 234 -16.30 0.43 14.98
N LEU A 235 -15.59 -0.47 15.67
CA LEU A 235 -14.39 -1.12 15.15
C LEU A 235 -14.76 -2.35 14.31
N PRO A 236 -14.08 -2.57 13.17
CA PRO A 236 -14.21 -3.81 12.40
C PRO A 236 -13.48 -4.97 13.10
N LEU A 237 -13.84 -6.23 12.79
CA LEU A 237 -13.30 -7.41 13.46
C LEU A 237 -11.79 -7.54 13.24
N SER A 238 -11.30 -7.16 12.05
CA SER A 238 -9.87 -7.18 11.72
C SER A 238 -9.01 -6.35 12.66
N LYS A 239 -9.58 -5.35 13.35
CA LYS A 239 -8.86 -4.46 14.27
C LYS A 239 -8.78 -4.99 15.70
N LEU A 240 -9.37 -6.15 15.99
CA LEU A 240 -9.42 -6.72 17.34
C LEU A 240 -8.29 -7.71 17.65
N GLY A 241 -7.57 -8.19 16.64
CA GLY A 241 -6.50 -9.18 16.83
C GLY A 241 -7.01 -10.52 17.40
N LEU A 242 -8.19 -10.99 16.99
CA LEU A 242 -8.83 -12.18 17.56
C LEU A 242 -7.95 -13.43 17.51
N SER A 243 -7.20 -13.63 16.42
CA SER A 243 -6.28 -14.77 16.26
C SER A 243 -5.04 -14.70 17.16
N GLU A 244 -4.72 -13.53 17.70
CA GLU A 244 -3.56 -13.31 18.59
C GLU A 244 -3.95 -13.38 20.08
N ASP A 245 -5.25 -13.29 20.38
CA ASP A 245 -5.75 -13.34 21.74
C ASP A 245 -5.87 -14.80 22.23
N GLU A 246 -5.00 -15.20 23.15
CA GLU A 246 -4.93 -16.56 23.69
C GLU A 246 -6.25 -17.01 24.36
N GLU A 247 -6.96 -16.08 25.02
CA GLU A 247 -8.24 -16.41 25.67
C GLU A 247 -9.34 -16.63 24.64
N PHE A 248 -9.44 -15.76 23.63
CA PHE A 248 -10.41 -15.89 22.54
C PHE A 248 -10.17 -17.15 21.73
N THR A 249 -8.92 -17.41 21.31
CA THR A 249 -8.55 -18.60 20.54
C THR A 249 -8.88 -19.89 21.29
N ARG A 250 -8.50 -20.00 22.58
CA ARG A 250 -8.88 -21.14 23.42
C ARG A 250 -10.40 -21.32 23.53
N LEU A 251 -11.15 -20.24 23.74
CA LEU A 251 -12.62 -20.30 23.80
C LEU A 251 -13.24 -20.71 22.45
N ALA A 252 -12.66 -20.27 21.34
CA ALA A 252 -13.10 -20.61 19.99
C ALA A 252 -12.83 -22.08 19.69
N GLU A 253 -11.66 -22.61 20.04
CA GLU A 253 -11.33 -24.04 19.93
C GLU A 253 -12.32 -24.90 20.73
N GLU A 254 -12.57 -24.55 22.00
CA GLU A 254 -13.56 -25.25 22.82
C GLU A 254 -14.97 -25.18 22.21
N HIS A 255 -15.35 -24.05 21.62
CA HIS A 255 -16.62 -23.90 20.89
C HIS A 255 -16.67 -24.85 19.69
N THR A 256 -15.60 -24.94 18.88
CA THR A 256 -15.56 -25.84 17.71
C THR A 256 -15.73 -27.32 18.11
N VAL A 257 -15.12 -27.74 19.22
CA VAL A 257 -15.25 -29.11 19.74
C VAL A 257 -16.68 -29.39 20.22
N LEU A 258 -17.29 -28.44 20.94
CA LEU A 258 -18.67 -28.58 21.42
C LEU A 258 -19.68 -28.56 20.27
N ALA A 259 -19.40 -27.79 19.21
CA ALA A 259 -20.24 -27.63 18.03
C ALA A 259 -20.33 -28.91 17.18
N ALA A 260 -19.43 -29.88 17.37
CA ALA A 260 -19.53 -31.20 16.74
C ALA A 260 -20.72 -32.04 17.25
N SER A 261 -21.35 -31.67 18.37
CA SER A 261 -22.55 -32.32 18.92
C SER A 261 -23.50 -31.29 19.54
N PRO A 262 -24.12 -30.43 18.72
CA PRO A 262 -24.79 -29.21 19.20
C PRO A 262 -26.05 -29.52 20.03
N GLU A 263 -26.76 -30.61 19.72
CA GLU A 263 -27.99 -31.00 20.43
C GLU A 263 -27.73 -31.37 21.89
N LYS A 264 -26.57 -31.96 22.19
CA LYS A 264 -26.18 -32.37 23.55
C LYS A 264 -25.54 -31.24 24.35
N ASN A 265 -25.01 -30.24 23.65
CA ASN A 265 -24.17 -29.17 24.18
C ASN A 265 -24.82 -27.78 24.03
N ALA A 266 -26.14 -27.69 23.82
CA ALA A 266 -26.78 -26.41 23.47
C ALA A 266 -26.56 -25.31 24.53
N GLU A 267 -26.73 -25.63 25.82
CA GLU A 267 -26.54 -24.66 26.90
C GLU A 267 -25.07 -24.27 27.06
N THR A 268 -24.15 -25.23 26.93
CA THR A 268 -22.71 -24.97 27.05
C THR A 268 -22.18 -24.17 25.85
N LEU A 269 -22.67 -24.44 24.64
CA LEU A 269 -22.39 -23.65 23.45
C LEU A 269 -22.88 -22.21 23.59
N ALA A 270 -24.13 -22.00 24.00
CA ALA A 270 -24.67 -20.66 24.20
C ALA A 270 -23.88 -19.87 25.25
N ALA A 271 -23.46 -20.53 26.34
CA ALA A 271 -22.60 -19.92 27.34
C ALA A 271 -21.21 -19.57 26.78
N LYS A 272 -20.61 -20.45 25.98
CA LYS A 272 -19.31 -20.19 25.32
C LYS A 272 -19.40 -19.05 24.30
N GLU A 273 -20.46 -18.98 23.51
CA GLU A 273 -20.71 -17.86 22.60
C GLU A 273 -20.86 -16.54 23.34
N GLN A 274 -21.51 -16.54 24.51
CA GLN A 274 -21.56 -15.35 25.36
C GLN A 274 -20.18 -14.95 25.89
N CYS A 275 -19.35 -15.91 26.28
CA CYS A 275 -17.95 -15.64 26.67
C CYS A 275 -17.15 -15.06 25.50
N LEU A 276 -17.29 -15.60 24.29
CA LEU A 276 -16.62 -15.11 23.08
C LEU A 276 -17.07 -13.70 22.71
N LYS A 277 -18.38 -13.42 22.73
CA LYS A 277 -18.95 -12.08 22.54
C LYS A 277 -18.41 -11.09 23.59
N ALA A 278 -18.37 -11.50 24.85
CA ALA A 278 -17.86 -10.67 25.94
C ALA A 278 -16.36 -10.40 25.79
N ARG A 279 -15.57 -11.39 25.37
CA ARG A 279 -14.13 -11.22 25.10
C ARG A 279 -13.89 -10.28 23.92
N ALA A 280 -14.60 -10.44 22.81
CA ALA A 280 -14.52 -9.53 21.67
C ALA A 280 -14.89 -8.08 22.04
N ALA A 281 -15.97 -7.89 22.81
CA ALA A 281 -16.35 -6.57 23.32
C ALA A 281 -15.30 -5.98 24.29
N HIS A 282 -14.66 -6.82 25.11
CA HIS A 282 -13.57 -6.41 25.98
C HIS A 282 -12.35 -5.92 25.18
N LEU A 283 -11.95 -6.67 24.13
CA LEU A 283 -10.87 -6.30 23.22
C LEU A 283 -11.19 -4.99 22.50
N ALA A 284 -12.39 -4.83 21.95
CA ALA A 284 -12.82 -3.57 21.32
C ALA A 284 -12.74 -2.39 22.31
N ALA A 285 -13.22 -2.57 23.55
CA ALA A 285 -13.12 -1.54 24.57
C ALA A 285 -11.67 -1.25 24.99
N ALA A 286 -10.78 -2.24 24.98
CA ALA A 286 -9.36 -2.06 25.25
C ALA A 286 -8.69 -1.23 24.15
N VAL A 287 -8.97 -1.52 22.88
CA VAL A 287 -8.50 -0.77 21.72
C VAL A 287 -8.91 0.70 21.81
N VAL A 288 -10.19 0.97 22.11
CA VAL A 288 -10.70 2.35 22.26
C VAL A 288 -10.03 3.07 23.43
N ARG A 289 -9.86 2.40 24.59
CA ARG A 289 -9.19 2.99 25.76
C ARG A 289 -7.73 3.32 25.47
N GLN A 290 -7.01 2.44 24.79
CA GLN A 290 -5.62 2.65 24.43
C GLN A 290 -5.47 3.86 23.51
N GLU A 291 -6.28 3.93 22.45
CA GLU A 291 -6.28 5.08 21.52
C GLU A 291 -6.61 6.39 22.25
N ALA A 292 -7.59 6.39 23.15
CA ALA A 292 -7.94 7.57 23.95
C ALA A 292 -6.80 7.98 24.90
N ALA A 293 -6.09 7.03 25.50
CA ALA A 293 -4.94 7.29 26.35
C ALA A 293 -3.79 7.94 25.55
N LEU A 294 -3.47 7.41 24.36
CA LEU A 294 -2.46 7.98 23.47
C LEU A 294 -2.81 9.40 23.05
N ARG A 295 -4.06 9.67 22.68
CA ARG A 295 -4.53 11.02 22.33
C ARG A 295 -4.48 11.99 23.52
N GLY A 296 -4.76 11.48 24.73
CA GLY A 296 -4.65 12.27 25.96
C GLY A 296 -3.19 12.62 26.31
N GLN A 297 -2.26 11.69 26.11
CA GLN A 297 -0.83 11.90 26.33
C GLN A 297 -0.20 12.82 25.27
N MET A 298 -0.69 12.76 24.03
CA MET A 298 -0.13 13.48 22.88
C MET A 298 -1.19 14.35 22.16
N PRO A 299 -1.75 15.38 22.82
CA PRO A 299 -2.86 16.18 22.28
C PRO A 299 -2.48 16.98 21.02
N TYR A 300 -1.19 17.25 20.79
CA TYR A 300 -0.69 17.95 19.62
C TYR A 300 -0.69 17.09 18.33
N LEU A 301 -1.04 15.80 18.43
CA LEU A 301 -1.16 14.85 17.32
C LEU A 301 -2.62 14.60 16.87
N MET A 302 -3.61 15.31 17.41
CA MET A 302 -5.04 15.04 17.13
C MET A 302 -5.51 15.21 15.67
N HIS A 303 -4.68 15.80 14.81
CA HIS A 303 -5.00 16.07 13.40
C HIS A 303 -3.86 15.62 12.48
N LEU A 304 -3.67 14.31 12.36
CA LEU A 304 -2.87 13.75 11.27
C LEU A 304 -3.70 13.78 9.96
N PRO A 305 -3.07 14.01 8.80
CA PRO A 305 -3.75 14.10 7.51
C PRO A 305 -4.17 12.73 6.95
N PHE A 306 -3.83 11.65 7.67
CA PHE A 306 -4.08 10.27 7.29
C PHE A 306 -5.04 9.63 8.29
N ASP A 307 -5.93 8.76 7.80
CA ASP A 307 -6.86 7.99 8.64
C ASP A 307 -6.15 6.79 9.27
N VAL A 308 -5.34 7.07 10.28
CA VAL A 308 -4.55 6.06 11.01
C VAL A 308 -4.63 6.30 12.51
N ALA A 309 -4.78 5.23 13.28
CA ALA A 309 -4.87 5.33 14.74
C ALA A 309 -3.47 5.54 15.33
N LEU A 310 -3.34 6.31 16.42
CA LEU A 310 -2.03 6.55 17.05
C LEU A 310 -1.37 5.25 17.53
N ARG A 311 -2.17 4.27 17.95
CA ARG A 311 -1.67 2.95 18.36
C ARG A 311 -0.97 2.19 17.22
N GLU A 312 -1.33 2.46 15.96
CA GLU A 312 -0.76 1.76 14.78
C GLU A 312 0.59 2.37 14.35
N LEU A 313 0.93 3.54 14.89
CA LEU A 313 2.18 4.24 14.59
C LEU A 313 3.35 3.79 15.47
N HIS A 314 3.07 3.10 16.57
CA HIS A 314 4.07 2.62 17.54
C HIS A 314 5.07 3.71 17.97
N LEU A 315 4.60 4.97 18.11
CA LEU A 315 5.46 6.14 18.39
C LEU A 315 6.23 6.02 19.72
N GLU A 316 5.67 5.30 20.69
CA GLU A 316 6.30 5.05 21.99
C GLU A 316 7.54 4.15 21.88
N SER A 317 7.66 3.36 20.82
CA SER A 317 8.82 2.52 20.53
C SER A 317 9.81 3.19 19.57
N ASN A 318 9.42 4.29 18.92
CA ASN A 318 10.27 4.99 17.97
C ASN A 318 11.34 5.85 18.68
N PRO A 319 12.65 5.61 18.47
CA PRO A 319 13.71 6.27 19.23
C PRO A 319 13.78 7.78 18.96
N GLU A 320 13.50 8.22 17.72
CA GLU A 320 13.48 9.64 17.35
C GLU A 320 12.33 10.37 18.07
N PHE A 321 11.14 9.78 18.08
CA PHE A 321 9.96 10.32 18.74
C PHE A 321 10.15 10.38 20.25
N VAL A 322 10.63 9.29 20.88
CA VAL A 322 10.90 9.22 22.31
C VAL A 322 11.91 10.29 22.74
N ALA A 323 12.96 10.52 21.94
CA ALA A 323 13.93 11.58 22.21
C ALA A 323 13.32 12.99 22.15
N LEU A 324 12.42 13.24 21.19
CA LEU A 324 11.68 14.51 21.10
C LEU A 324 10.72 14.69 22.28
N LEU A 325 9.99 13.64 22.65
CA LEU A 325 9.06 13.64 23.77
C LEU A 325 9.78 13.91 25.09
N ALA A 326 10.95 13.30 25.31
CA ALA A 326 11.77 13.54 26.51
C ALA A 326 12.25 15.00 26.60
N LYS A 327 12.68 15.59 25.48
CA LYS A 327 13.05 17.02 25.43
C LYS A 327 11.86 17.92 25.71
N HIS A 328 10.69 17.60 25.18
CA HIS A 328 9.45 18.36 25.41
C HIS A 328 9.01 18.26 26.87
N ALA A 329 9.03 17.07 27.46
CA ALA A 329 8.70 16.85 28.87
C ALA A 329 9.62 17.68 29.80
N ALA A 330 10.94 17.61 29.59
CA ALA A 330 11.91 18.38 30.36
C ALA A 330 11.72 19.90 30.21
N LEU A 331 11.29 20.37 29.04
CA LEU A 331 10.98 21.79 28.80
C LEU A 331 9.72 22.23 29.55
N CYS A 332 8.71 21.38 29.60
CA CYS A 332 7.42 21.64 30.24
C CYS A 332 7.44 21.55 31.78
N GLU A 333 8.54 21.10 32.39
CA GLU A 333 8.74 21.20 33.85
C GLU A 333 8.75 22.66 34.33
N ASP A 334 9.17 23.59 33.48
CA ASP A 334 9.12 25.02 33.73
C ASP A 334 7.81 25.63 33.19
N PRO A 335 6.89 26.12 34.05
CA PRO A 335 5.59 26.66 33.63
C PRO A 335 5.69 27.84 32.67
N ASP A 336 6.75 28.65 32.77
CA ASP A 336 6.95 29.83 31.91
C ASP A 336 7.37 29.43 30.49
N ARG A 337 7.95 28.23 30.35
CA ARG A 337 8.38 27.65 29.08
C ARG A 337 7.36 26.66 28.52
N ALA A 338 6.47 26.14 29.37
CA ALA A 338 5.35 25.29 28.98
C ALA A 338 4.40 26.04 28.04
N GLY A 339 4.48 25.72 26.74
CA GLY A 339 3.71 26.39 25.70
C GLY A 339 4.43 27.54 24.98
N GLY A 340 5.68 27.83 25.34
CA GLY A 340 6.53 28.77 24.60
C GLY A 340 6.93 28.27 23.21
N ALA A 341 7.62 29.12 22.44
CA ALA A 341 7.99 28.83 21.05
C ALA A 341 8.78 27.52 20.88
N GLU A 342 9.69 27.20 21.79
CA GLU A 342 10.47 25.95 21.75
C GLU A 342 9.60 24.71 22.01
N ALA A 343 8.61 24.79 22.91
CA ALA A 343 7.67 23.70 23.15
C ALA A 343 6.84 23.45 21.88
N LYS A 344 6.36 24.53 21.24
CA LYS A 344 5.62 24.45 19.98
C LYS A 344 6.46 23.97 18.82
N ARG A 345 7.75 24.28 18.80
CA ARG A 345 8.71 23.73 17.83
C ARG A 345 8.87 22.22 18.00
N LEU A 346 9.02 21.73 19.23
CA LEU A 346 9.10 20.29 19.53
C LEU A 346 7.78 19.57 19.21
N GLU A 347 6.62 20.13 19.57
CA GLU A 347 5.29 19.61 19.19
C GLU A 347 5.16 19.50 17.67
N ARG A 348 5.66 20.49 16.93
CA ARG A 348 5.66 20.47 15.46
C ARG A 348 6.59 19.38 14.92
N ALA A 349 7.79 19.23 15.46
CA ALA A 349 8.72 18.18 15.06
C ALA A 349 8.13 16.77 15.30
N MET A 350 7.49 16.55 16.46
CA MET A 350 6.77 15.30 16.75
C MET A 350 5.61 15.07 15.78
N ARG A 351 4.86 16.13 15.42
CA ARG A 351 3.79 16.04 14.42
C ARG A 351 4.32 15.71 13.04
N ASP A 352 5.39 16.36 12.60
CA ASP A 352 6.00 16.11 11.28
C ASP A 352 6.53 14.66 11.21
N LEU A 353 7.17 14.16 12.29
CA LEU A 353 7.58 12.76 12.41
C LEU A 353 6.39 11.79 12.39
N ALA A 354 5.34 12.06 13.17
CA ALA A 354 4.15 11.22 13.20
C ALA A 354 3.42 11.19 11.84
N LYS A 355 3.42 12.29 11.08
CA LYS A 355 2.89 12.34 9.71
C LYS A 355 3.69 11.42 8.78
N ARG A 356 5.02 11.45 8.86
CA ARG A 356 5.91 10.59 8.06
C ARG A 356 5.60 9.12 8.30
N ILE A 357 5.59 8.71 9.57
CA ILE A 357 5.30 7.32 9.96
C ILE A 357 3.88 6.92 9.54
N ALA A 358 2.91 7.83 9.67
CA ALA A 358 1.54 7.59 9.24
C ALA A 358 1.42 7.36 7.74
N GLU A 359 2.15 8.12 6.91
CA GLU A 359 2.21 7.89 5.46
C GLU A 359 2.79 6.51 5.14
N ASP A 360 3.89 6.12 5.79
CA ASP A 360 4.51 4.80 5.61
C ASP A 360 3.56 3.66 6.01
N VAL A 361 2.85 3.78 7.14
CA VAL A 361 1.88 2.77 7.60
C VAL A 361 0.69 2.65 6.64
N VAL A 362 0.16 3.77 6.14
CA VAL A 362 -0.96 3.76 5.19
C VAL A 362 -0.56 3.15 3.86
N GLU A 363 0.60 3.52 3.33
CA GLU A 363 1.09 2.95 2.07
C GLU A 363 1.42 1.46 2.21
N ALA A 364 2.06 1.04 3.31
CA ALA A 364 2.33 -0.36 3.59
C ALA A 364 1.03 -1.18 3.67
N ARG A 365 0.02 -0.69 4.41
CA ARG A 365 -1.29 -1.34 4.49
C ARG A 365 -1.95 -1.45 3.13
N ARG A 366 -2.00 -0.34 2.37
CA ARG A 366 -2.62 -0.31 1.04
C ARG A 366 -1.98 -1.35 0.12
N ARG A 367 -0.65 -1.41 0.08
CA ARG A 367 0.07 -2.38 -0.76
C ARG A 367 -0.16 -3.82 -0.33
N ALA A 368 -0.14 -4.09 0.96
CA ALA A 368 -0.46 -5.42 1.50
C ALA A 368 -1.87 -5.86 1.08
N LEU A 369 -2.86 -4.97 1.17
CA LEU A 369 -4.24 -5.28 0.74
C LEU A 369 -4.38 -5.50 -0.77
N VAL A 370 -3.68 -4.69 -1.59
CA VAL A 370 -3.64 -4.89 -3.05
C VAL A 370 -3.02 -6.24 -3.38
N GLU A 371 -1.94 -6.61 -2.71
CA GLU A 371 -1.27 -7.89 -2.93
C GLU A 371 -2.10 -9.08 -2.46
N THR A 372 -2.80 -8.96 -1.32
CA THR A 372 -3.79 -9.96 -0.88
C THR A 372 -4.85 -10.18 -1.96
N GLU A 373 -5.38 -9.11 -2.55
CA GLU A 373 -6.36 -9.24 -3.63
C GLU A 373 -5.75 -9.86 -4.89
N ASN A 374 -4.53 -9.47 -5.29
CA ASN A 374 -3.82 -10.06 -6.44
C ASN A 374 -3.67 -11.58 -6.27
N LEU A 375 -3.29 -12.03 -5.07
CA LEU A 375 -3.17 -13.45 -4.75
C LEU A 375 -4.51 -14.17 -4.84
N HIS A 376 -5.62 -13.57 -4.35
CA HIS A 376 -6.95 -14.16 -4.45
C HIS A 376 -7.52 -14.17 -5.87
N GLU A 377 -7.20 -13.17 -6.69
CA GLU A 377 -7.56 -13.14 -8.11
C GLU A 377 -6.85 -14.26 -8.88
N LYS A 378 -5.56 -14.48 -8.61
CA LYS A 378 -4.76 -15.53 -9.26
C LYS A 378 -5.06 -16.93 -8.70
N TYR A 379 -5.27 -17.03 -7.39
CA TYR A 379 -5.44 -18.28 -6.66
C TYR A 379 -6.65 -18.23 -5.71
N PRO A 380 -7.89 -18.34 -6.24
CA PRO A 380 -9.10 -18.34 -5.41
C PRO A 380 -9.17 -19.47 -4.38
N CYS A 381 -8.32 -20.50 -4.52
CA CYS A 381 -8.22 -21.60 -3.58
C CYS A 381 -7.40 -21.26 -2.32
N LEU A 382 -6.75 -20.10 -2.23
CA LEU A 382 -5.95 -19.76 -1.06
C LEU A 382 -6.83 -19.27 0.10
N PRO A 383 -6.55 -19.67 1.35
CA PRO A 383 -7.24 -19.12 2.51
C PRO A 383 -6.73 -17.69 2.83
N GLU A 384 -7.59 -16.85 3.39
CA GLU A 384 -7.24 -15.50 3.85
C GLU A 384 -6.12 -15.52 4.90
N GLU A 385 -6.16 -16.54 5.76
CA GLU A 385 -5.22 -16.78 6.86
C GLU A 385 -4.79 -18.25 6.80
N PRO A 386 -3.65 -18.56 6.14
CA PRO A 386 -3.18 -19.95 6.00
C PRO A 386 -2.82 -20.64 7.32
N ALA A 387 -2.52 -19.87 8.38
CA ALA A 387 -2.39 -20.34 9.76
C ALA A 387 -2.86 -19.24 10.73
N PRO A 388 -3.34 -19.57 11.94
CA PRO A 388 -3.84 -18.59 12.91
C PRO A 388 -2.88 -17.41 13.13
N GLY A 389 -3.37 -16.20 12.88
CA GLY A 389 -2.62 -14.95 12.99
C GLY A 389 -1.58 -14.72 11.90
N VAL A 390 -1.55 -15.50 10.81
CA VAL A 390 -0.61 -15.33 9.68
C VAL A 390 -1.41 -15.04 8.40
N ALA A 391 -1.34 -13.79 7.90
CA ALA A 391 -2.03 -13.40 6.68
C ALA A 391 -1.37 -14.03 5.44
N ILE A 392 -2.15 -14.24 4.36
CA ILE A 392 -1.65 -14.84 3.11
C ILE A 392 -0.40 -14.13 2.53
N VAL A 393 -0.36 -12.79 2.59
CA VAL A 393 0.78 -11.99 2.12
C VAL A 393 2.01 -12.11 3.03
N GLU A 394 1.84 -12.54 4.28
CA GLU A 394 2.95 -12.77 5.21
C GLU A 394 3.55 -14.16 5.03
N VAL A 395 2.93 -15.08 4.29
CA VAL A 395 3.44 -16.46 4.16
C VAL A 395 4.76 -16.54 3.38
N GLY A 396 5.02 -15.59 2.48
CA GLY A 396 6.21 -15.61 1.61
C GLY A 396 6.05 -16.57 0.43
N LEU A 397 4.87 -16.58 -0.21
CA LEU A 397 4.57 -17.47 -1.34
C LEU A 397 5.42 -17.18 -2.59
N VAL A 398 5.87 -15.93 -2.75
CA VAL A 398 6.67 -15.50 -3.91
C VAL A 398 8.09 -16.08 -3.83
N GLU A 399 8.62 -16.20 -2.62
CA GLU A 399 9.93 -16.75 -2.30
C GLU A 399 9.97 -18.29 -2.37
N ASP A 400 8.82 -18.98 -2.33
CA ASP A 400 8.77 -20.44 -2.28
C ASP A 400 8.89 -21.07 -3.68
N PRO A 401 9.98 -21.81 -3.99
CA PRO A 401 10.18 -22.39 -5.31
C PRO A 401 9.16 -23.49 -5.64
N VAL A 402 8.66 -24.21 -4.62
CA VAL A 402 7.64 -25.26 -4.81
C VAL A 402 6.31 -24.63 -5.22
N PHE A 403 5.87 -23.58 -4.52
CA PHE A 403 4.69 -22.81 -4.87
C PHE A 403 4.80 -22.20 -6.27
N ARG A 404 5.97 -21.68 -6.64
CA ARG A 404 6.25 -21.18 -7.99
C ARG A 404 6.10 -22.24 -9.07
N ALA A 405 6.66 -23.44 -8.85
CA ALA A 405 6.50 -24.55 -9.78
C ALA A 405 5.01 -24.94 -9.94
N LEU A 406 4.27 -25.04 -8.84
CA LEU A 406 2.83 -25.35 -8.85
C LEU A 406 2.02 -24.25 -9.54
N SER A 407 2.39 -22.98 -9.36
CA SER A 407 1.79 -21.83 -10.05
C SER A 407 1.98 -21.92 -11.56
N HIS A 408 3.20 -22.20 -12.04
CA HIS A 408 3.47 -22.35 -13.47
C HIS A 408 2.72 -23.54 -14.08
N GLU A 409 2.64 -24.66 -13.34
CA GLU A 409 1.84 -25.81 -13.76
C GLU A 409 0.37 -25.42 -13.89
N LEU A 410 -0.19 -24.72 -12.91
CA LEU A 410 -1.58 -24.29 -12.90
C LEU A 410 -1.89 -23.33 -14.06
N ASP A 411 -1.01 -22.38 -14.36
CA ASP A 411 -1.12 -21.50 -15.53
C ASP A 411 -1.16 -22.29 -16.84
N GLY A 412 -0.26 -23.27 -17.01
CA GLY A 412 -0.23 -24.13 -18.18
C GLY A 412 -1.48 -24.99 -18.34
N LEU A 413 -2.00 -25.55 -17.24
CA LEU A 413 -3.23 -26.33 -17.24
C LEU A 413 -4.46 -25.47 -17.58
N ARG A 414 -4.49 -24.22 -17.11
CA ARG A 414 -5.57 -23.23 -17.37
C ARG A 414 -5.66 -22.78 -18.83
N ALA A 415 -4.68 -23.13 -19.69
CA ALA A 415 -4.79 -22.92 -21.13
C ALA A 415 -5.94 -23.72 -21.77
N ASP A 416 -6.30 -24.88 -21.22
CA ASP A 416 -7.49 -25.66 -21.59
C ASP A 416 -8.20 -26.20 -20.33
N PRO A 417 -9.01 -25.35 -19.67
CA PRO A 417 -9.64 -25.71 -18.39
C PRO A 417 -10.60 -26.89 -18.50
N THR A 418 -11.23 -27.06 -19.67
CA THR A 418 -12.20 -28.13 -19.90
C THR A 418 -11.54 -29.50 -19.95
N LYS A 419 -10.39 -29.60 -20.62
CA LYS A 419 -9.64 -30.85 -20.72
C LYS A 419 -8.89 -31.18 -19.45
N ASN A 420 -8.40 -30.16 -18.76
CA ASN A 420 -7.50 -30.31 -17.61
C ASN A 420 -8.20 -30.15 -16.26
N ALA A 421 -9.54 -30.22 -16.20
CA ALA A 421 -10.31 -29.89 -15.00
C ALA A 421 -9.89 -30.67 -13.74
N GLU A 422 -9.63 -31.97 -13.87
CA GLU A 422 -9.20 -32.82 -12.75
C GLU A 422 -7.78 -32.46 -12.28
N GLN A 423 -6.86 -32.21 -13.23
CA GLN A 423 -5.50 -31.77 -12.92
C GLN A 423 -5.51 -30.40 -12.26
N ILE A 424 -6.28 -29.43 -12.78
CA ILE A 424 -6.45 -28.10 -12.19
C ILE A 424 -6.92 -28.22 -10.74
N ALA A 425 -7.96 -29.01 -10.47
CA ALA A 425 -8.46 -29.21 -9.12
C ALA A 425 -7.43 -29.92 -8.21
N ALA A 426 -6.55 -30.76 -8.76
CA ALA A 426 -5.45 -31.37 -8.02
C ALA A 426 -4.33 -30.39 -7.70
N THR A 427 -3.89 -29.61 -8.69
CA THR A 427 -2.86 -28.58 -8.53
C THR A 427 -3.35 -27.46 -7.61
N GLU A 428 -4.61 -27.03 -7.69
CA GLU A 428 -5.20 -26.03 -6.76
C GLU A 428 -5.24 -26.54 -5.31
N ARG A 429 -5.48 -27.84 -5.09
CA ARG A 429 -5.36 -28.46 -3.76
C ARG A 429 -3.91 -28.48 -3.29
N ALA A 430 -2.95 -28.75 -4.17
CA ALA A 430 -1.53 -28.73 -3.85
C ALA A 430 -1.04 -27.30 -3.51
N VAL A 431 -1.46 -26.30 -4.29
CA VAL A 431 -1.21 -24.86 -4.05
C VAL A 431 -1.76 -24.44 -2.68
N ARG A 432 -3.01 -24.79 -2.36
CA ARG A 432 -3.61 -24.54 -1.05
C ARG A 432 -2.83 -25.23 0.08
N ALA A 433 -2.50 -26.51 -0.09
CA ALA A 433 -1.77 -27.27 0.92
C ALA A 433 -0.39 -26.67 1.19
N ARG A 434 0.34 -26.24 0.14
CA ARG A 434 1.65 -25.61 0.26
C ARG A 434 1.56 -24.27 1.01
N ALA A 435 0.57 -23.45 0.70
CA ALA A 435 0.35 -22.19 1.43
C ALA A 435 0.05 -22.42 2.92
N MET A 436 -0.76 -23.43 3.26
CA MET A 436 -1.05 -23.79 4.66
C MET A 436 0.18 -24.36 5.38
N GLU A 437 1.00 -25.17 4.70
CA GLU A 437 2.26 -25.69 5.24
C GLU A 437 3.21 -24.55 5.60
N LEU A 438 3.44 -23.62 4.67
CA LEU A 438 4.30 -22.46 4.89
C LEU A 438 3.77 -21.55 5.99
N GLY A 439 2.46 -21.26 6.00
CA GLY A 439 1.83 -20.49 7.08
C GLY A 439 1.99 -21.16 8.44
N SER A 440 1.82 -22.49 8.51
CA SER A 440 1.98 -23.26 9.75
C SER A 440 3.42 -23.27 10.23
N ALA A 441 4.39 -23.42 9.32
CA ALA A 441 5.81 -23.35 9.65
C ALA A 441 6.18 -21.96 10.21
N LYS A 442 5.62 -20.89 9.63
CA LYS A 442 5.84 -19.53 10.10
C LYS A 442 5.24 -19.27 11.49
N LEU A 443 4.03 -19.78 11.74
CA LEU A 443 3.42 -19.73 13.07
C LEU A 443 4.26 -20.52 14.09
N GLN A 444 4.68 -21.75 13.76
CA GLN A 444 5.51 -22.58 14.63
C GLN A 444 6.83 -21.88 14.99
N ALA A 445 7.54 -21.32 14.01
CA ALA A 445 8.75 -20.55 14.26
C ALA A 445 8.50 -19.35 15.20
N THR A 446 7.37 -18.66 15.01
CA THR A 446 6.97 -17.53 15.87
C THR A 446 6.68 -17.99 17.31
N GLU A 447 5.99 -19.12 17.50
CA GLU A 447 5.70 -19.67 18.82
C GLU A 447 6.94 -20.22 19.52
N GLU A 448 7.89 -20.79 18.77
CA GLU A 448 9.19 -21.22 19.29
C GLU A 448 10.02 -20.03 19.78
N GLU A 449 10.08 -18.95 19.01
CA GLU A 449 10.74 -17.72 19.46
C GLU A 449 10.03 -17.10 20.67
N GLN A 450 8.70 -17.11 20.72
CA GLN A 450 7.94 -16.62 21.87
C GLN A 450 8.22 -17.45 23.13
N ARG A 451 8.40 -18.77 23.01
CA ARG A 451 8.81 -19.64 24.14
C ARG A 451 10.21 -19.29 24.64
N ASN A 452 11.12 -18.95 23.74
CA ASN A 452 12.48 -18.51 24.10
C ASN A 452 12.47 -17.11 24.73
N TYR A 453 11.56 -16.23 24.30
CA TYR A 453 11.47 -14.83 24.73
C TYR A 453 10.05 -14.46 25.22
N PRO A 454 9.58 -15.03 26.35
CA PRO A 454 8.18 -14.89 26.80
C PRO A 454 7.78 -13.46 27.22
N PHE A 455 8.74 -12.55 27.34
CA PHE A 455 8.50 -11.13 27.63
C PHE A 455 8.18 -10.31 26.36
N LEU A 456 8.32 -10.90 25.17
CA LEU A 456 7.92 -10.34 23.89
C LEU A 456 6.54 -10.88 23.44
N PRO A 457 5.70 -10.03 22.83
CA PRO A 457 4.48 -10.48 22.16
C PRO A 457 4.79 -11.31 20.90
N ARG A 458 3.82 -12.10 20.41
CA ARG A 458 3.90 -12.82 19.12
C ARG A 458 4.20 -11.91 17.93
N ARG A 459 3.78 -10.65 18.02
CA ARG A 459 4.06 -9.60 17.05
C ARG A 459 4.70 -8.40 17.73
N VAL A 460 5.88 -8.00 17.26
CA VAL A 460 6.54 -6.77 17.68
C VAL A 460 6.27 -5.71 16.61
N ASP A 461 5.58 -4.65 16.98
CA ASP A 461 5.12 -3.59 16.07
C ASP A 461 4.47 -4.18 14.79
N ASP A 462 3.51 -5.09 14.94
CA ASP A 462 2.82 -5.80 13.85
C ASP A 462 3.68 -6.78 13.01
N VAL A 463 4.95 -7.00 13.33
CA VAL A 463 5.83 -7.96 12.64
C VAL A 463 5.90 -9.27 13.43
N LEU A 464 5.73 -10.42 12.77
CA LEU A 464 5.86 -11.74 13.38
C LEU A 464 7.29 -11.95 13.91
N MET A 465 7.44 -12.57 15.09
CA MET A 465 8.77 -12.81 15.67
C MET A 465 9.70 -13.57 14.71
N SER A 466 9.18 -14.59 14.02
CA SER A 466 9.92 -15.37 13.01
C SER A 466 10.55 -14.53 11.89
N ASP A 467 10.04 -13.33 11.61
CA ASP A 467 10.58 -12.42 10.61
C ASP A 467 11.68 -11.48 11.15
N LEU A 468 11.83 -11.36 12.47
CA LEU A 468 12.80 -10.47 13.12
C LEU A 468 14.20 -11.07 13.20
N ARG A 469 14.31 -12.40 13.05
CA ARG A 469 15.57 -13.17 13.12
C ARG A 469 16.42 -12.79 14.34
N LEU A 470 15.80 -12.79 15.52
CA LEU A 470 16.41 -12.33 16.78
C LEU A 470 17.73 -13.05 17.10
N ALA A 471 17.92 -14.29 16.63
CA ALA A 471 19.13 -15.07 16.78
C ALA A 471 20.36 -14.50 16.02
N GLU A 472 20.13 -13.78 14.91
CA GLU A 472 21.19 -13.17 14.10
C GLU A 472 21.69 -11.83 14.70
N ASP A 473 20.92 -11.21 15.60
CA ASP A 473 21.25 -9.90 16.17
C ASP A 473 22.17 -10.00 17.40
N GLY A 474 23.45 -9.66 17.22
CA GLY A 474 24.45 -9.74 18.30
C GLY A 474 24.10 -8.90 19.53
N VAL A 475 23.55 -7.69 19.35
CA VAL A 475 23.16 -6.80 20.47
C VAL A 475 22.02 -7.41 21.28
N PHE A 476 21.01 -7.97 20.62
CA PHE A 476 19.91 -8.67 21.27
C PHE A 476 20.43 -9.89 22.06
N GLN A 477 21.32 -10.69 21.45
CA GLN A 477 21.89 -11.88 22.14
C GLN A 477 22.76 -11.51 23.35
N GLU A 478 23.50 -10.40 23.31
CA GLU A 478 24.23 -9.89 24.48
C GLU A 478 23.28 -9.49 25.63
N LEU A 479 22.16 -8.85 25.31
CA LEU A 479 21.14 -8.49 26.28
C LEU A 479 20.42 -9.73 26.85
N VAL A 480 20.20 -10.77 26.04
CA VAL A 480 19.68 -12.06 26.49
C VAL A 480 20.65 -12.71 27.47
N ALA A 481 21.94 -12.79 27.14
CA ALA A 481 22.96 -13.34 28.04
C ALA A 481 23.02 -12.58 29.38
N ARG A 482 22.89 -11.25 29.35
CA ARG A 482 22.80 -10.42 30.56
C ARG A 482 21.55 -10.74 31.38
N ARG A 483 20.39 -10.87 30.74
CA ARG A 483 19.12 -11.21 31.39
C ARG A 483 19.19 -12.59 32.03
N ASP A 484 19.73 -13.58 31.33
CA ASP A 484 19.86 -14.95 31.83
C ASP A 484 20.83 -15.03 33.01
N ALA A 485 21.91 -14.24 33.01
CA ALA A 485 22.79 -14.10 34.17
C ALA A 485 22.08 -13.49 35.39
N LEU A 486 21.19 -12.50 35.19
CA LEU A 486 20.37 -11.91 36.25
C LEU A 486 19.35 -12.90 36.80
N VAL A 487 18.71 -13.70 35.94
CA VAL A 487 17.78 -14.76 36.34
C VAL A 487 18.50 -15.86 37.11
N ALA A 488 19.69 -16.28 36.63
CA ALA A 488 20.52 -17.29 37.29
C ALA A 488 21.05 -16.84 38.66
N ALA A 489 21.22 -15.54 38.90
CA ALA A 489 21.62 -14.98 40.19
C ALA A 489 20.55 -15.13 41.30
N GLY A 490 19.34 -15.59 40.96
CA GLY A 490 18.31 -16.02 41.90
C GLY A 490 17.22 -14.98 42.18
N PRO A 491 16.02 -15.43 42.65
CA PRO A 491 14.88 -14.56 42.93
C PRO A 491 15.20 -13.58 44.06
N GLY A 492 15.34 -12.30 43.72
CA GLY A 492 15.73 -11.21 44.64
C GLY A 492 16.97 -10.43 44.20
N SER A 493 17.73 -10.93 43.23
CA SER A 493 18.87 -10.20 42.66
C SER A 493 18.36 -9.15 41.66
N ASN A 494 18.36 -7.88 42.07
CA ASN A 494 18.14 -6.69 41.24
C ASN A 494 16.94 -6.75 40.25
N PRO A 495 15.68 -6.83 40.74
CA PRO A 495 14.48 -6.86 39.88
C PRO A 495 14.34 -5.63 38.97
N GLU A 496 14.86 -4.49 39.41
CA GLU A 496 14.92 -3.25 38.61
C GLU A 496 15.83 -3.42 37.39
N LEU A 497 16.99 -4.08 37.55
CA LEU A 497 17.90 -4.35 36.44
C LEU A 497 17.33 -5.39 35.47
N LEU A 498 16.62 -6.41 35.96
CA LEU A 498 15.92 -7.37 35.11
C LEU A 498 14.86 -6.64 34.26
N THR A 499 14.01 -5.84 34.90
CA THR A 499 12.97 -5.06 34.21
C THR A 499 13.59 -4.06 33.21
N ALA A 500 14.70 -3.43 33.56
CA ALA A 500 15.42 -2.54 32.66
C ALA A 500 16.02 -3.29 31.46
N THR A 501 16.58 -4.49 31.68
CA THR A 501 17.14 -5.33 30.62
C THR A 501 16.04 -5.85 29.68
N GLU A 502 14.90 -6.30 30.21
CA GLU A 502 13.74 -6.69 29.40
C GLU A 502 13.16 -5.52 28.61
N ARG A 503 13.18 -4.30 29.16
CA ARG A 503 12.82 -3.09 28.40
C ARG A 503 13.79 -2.84 27.25
N GLN A 504 15.10 -3.02 27.47
CA GLN A 504 16.11 -2.90 26.41
C GLN A 504 15.92 -3.96 25.33
N LEU A 505 15.60 -5.19 25.70
CA LEU A 505 15.28 -6.26 24.75
C LEU A 505 14.04 -5.94 23.91
N ARG A 506 12.97 -5.43 24.53
CA ARG A 506 11.78 -4.95 23.80
C ARG A 506 12.11 -3.81 22.84
N GLY A 507 12.92 -2.84 23.28
CA GLY A 507 13.39 -1.75 22.43
C GLY A 507 14.17 -2.26 21.22
N ARG A 508 15.12 -3.18 21.43
CA ARG A 508 15.91 -3.77 20.34
C ARG A 508 15.05 -4.58 19.37
N ALA A 509 14.08 -5.36 19.87
CA ALA A 509 13.14 -6.07 19.01
C ALA A 509 12.29 -5.12 18.15
N SER A 510 11.86 -3.98 18.71
CA SER A 510 11.16 -2.93 17.95
C SER A 510 12.05 -2.27 16.89
N GLU A 511 13.32 -2.02 17.20
CA GLU A 511 14.29 -1.54 16.19
C GLU A 511 14.45 -2.54 15.02
N LEU A 512 14.51 -3.85 15.31
CA LEU A 512 14.57 -4.89 14.29
C LEU A 512 13.27 -4.97 13.47
N ALA A 513 12.11 -4.79 14.11
CA ALA A 513 10.82 -4.73 13.41
C ALA A 513 10.76 -3.50 12.47
N ALA A 514 11.24 -2.34 12.92
CA ALA A 514 11.34 -1.15 12.09
C ALA A 514 12.31 -1.34 10.91
N ALA A 515 13.46 -2.00 11.12
CA ALA A 515 14.40 -2.34 10.05
C ALA A 515 13.77 -3.30 9.02
N LYS A 516 13.05 -4.34 9.48
CA LYS A 516 12.31 -5.25 8.59
C LYS A 516 11.28 -4.50 7.75
N LYS A 517 10.45 -3.67 8.38
CA LYS A 517 9.46 -2.83 7.67
C LYS A 517 10.12 -1.88 6.67
N ALA A 518 11.28 -1.33 6.99
CA ALA A 518 12.03 -0.46 6.10
C ALA A 518 12.49 -1.20 4.83
N VAL A 519 13.02 -2.41 4.98
CA VAL A 519 13.42 -3.28 3.86
C VAL A 519 12.20 -3.68 3.02
N ASP A 520 11.11 -4.10 3.64
CA ASP A 520 9.88 -4.47 2.92
C ASP A 520 9.28 -3.28 2.16
N ALA A 521 9.26 -2.10 2.80
CA ALA A 521 8.85 -0.87 2.14
C ALA A 521 9.77 -0.58 0.94
N PHE A 522 11.08 -0.69 1.10
CA PHE A 522 12.04 -0.48 0.02
C PHE A 522 11.78 -1.42 -1.18
N ARG A 523 11.66 -2.73 -0.94
CA ARG A 523 11.33 -3.72 -1.99
C ARG A 523 10.05 -3.38 -2.73
N THR A 524 8.97 -3.12 -1.97
CA THR A 524 7.67 -2.82 -2.54
C THR A 524 7.64 -1.49 -3.29
N ASP A 525 8.41 -0.49 -2.85
CA ASP A 525 8.60 0.78 -3.54
C ASP A 525 9.35 0.60 -4.86
N GLU A 526 10.39 -0.25 -4.90
CA GLU A 526 11.12 -0.55 -6.15
C GLU A 526 10.23 -1.29 -7.16
N ASP A 527 9.49 -2.30 -6.72
CA ASP A 527 8.55 -3.02 -7.58
C ASP A 527 7.45 -2.09 -8.10
N GLU A 528 6.88 -1.26 -7.22
CA GLU A 528 5.85 -0.29 -7.59
C GLU A 528 6.39 0.79 -8.54
N ALA A 529 7.65 1.22 -8.39
CA ALA A 529 8.28 2.17 -9.29
C ALA A 529 8.43 1.61 -10.71
N VAL A 530 8.63 0.29 -10.85
CA VAL A 530 8.60 -0.39 -12.14
C VAL A 530 7.16 -0.51 -12.64
N ARG A 531 6.21 -0.93 -11.79
CA ARG A 531 4.79 -1.09 -12.15
C ARG A 531 4.12 0.21 -12.58
N ALA A 532 4.44 1.33 -11.92
CA ALA A 532 3.86 2.63 -12.20
C ALA A 532 4.18 3.14 -13.61
N ARG A 533 5.39 2.86 -14.11
CA ARG A 533 5.82 3.19 -15.47
C ARG A 533 5.25 2.23 -16.52
N ASN A 534 4.78 1.07 -16.07
CA ASN A 534 4.26 -0.01 -16.90
C ASN A 534 2.84 -0.37 -16.46
N PRO A 535 1.86 0.54 -16.65
CA PRO A 535 0.51 0.38 -16.09
C PRO A 535 -0.29 -0.79 -16.70
N PHE A 536 0.26 -1.45 -17.72
CA PHE A 536 -0.26 -2.67 -18.32
C PHE A 536 0.18 -3.95 -17.59
N LEU A 537 1.04 -3.83 -16.56
CA LEU A 537 1.38 -4.89 -15.61
C LEU A 537 0.43 -4.78 -14.41
N GLU A 538 -0.22 -5.90 -14.08
CA GLU A 538 -1.31 -5.92 -13.08
C GLU A 538 -0.78 -5.95 -11.63
N SER A 539 0.29 -6.71 -11.37
CA SER A 539 0.87 -6.97 -10.06
C SER A 539 2.33 -6.53 -9.98
N ASN A 540 2.87 -6.48 -8.75
CA ASN A 540 4.28 -6.18 -8.46
C ASN A 540 5.24 -7.36 -8.72
N GLU A 541 4.72 -8.44 -9.28
CA GLU A 541 5.47 -9.60 -9.75
C GLU A 541 4.91 -10.08 -11.10
N VAL A 542 5.75 -10.77 -11.86
CA VAL A 542 5.37 -11.59 -13.00
C VAL A 542 5.97 -12.98 -12.81
N LYS A 543 5.13 -14.03 -12.87
CA LYS A 543 5.54 -15.43 -12.66
C LYS A 543 6.26 -15.65 -11.32
N LEU A 544 5.76 -14.99 -10.28
CA LEU A 544 6.31 -14.92 -8.93
C LEU A 544 7.77 -14.46 -8.89
N VAL A 545 8.17 -13.63 -9.85
CA VAL A 545 9.44 -12.89 -9.84
C VAL A 545 9.10 -11.40 -9.67
N PRO A 546 9.56 -10.74 -8.60
CA PRO A 546 9.31 -9.33 -8.35
C PRO A 546 9.82 -8.43 -9.48
N LEU A 547 9.11 -7.33 -9.75
CA LEU A 547 9.41 -6.46 -10.88
C LEU A 547 10.81 -5.80 -10.82
N ARG A 548 11.33 -5.55 -9.61
CA ARG A 548 12.68 -4.99 -9.40
C ARG A 548 13.79 -5.89 -9.95
N GLU A 549 13.56 -7.19 -10.04
CA GLU A 549 14.56 -8.17 -10.47
C GLU A 549 14.86 -8.16 -11.97
N PHE A 550 13.98 -7.58 -12.79
CA PHE A 550 14.10 -7.70 -14.25
C PHE A 550 15.10 -6.74 -14.88
N GLY A 551 15.37 -5.59 -14.26
CA GLY A 551 16.21 -4.56 -14.86
C GLY A 551 15.70 -4.13 -16.24
N LEU A 552 14.38 -4.03 -16.43
CA LEU A 552 13.72 -3.82 -17.74
C LEU A 552 14.36 -2.75 -18.64
N PRO A 553 14.82 -1.58 -18.12
CA PRO A 553 15.47 -0.57 -18.97
C PRO A 553 16.79 -1.03 -19.62
N SER A 554 17.44 -2.06 -19.06
CA SER A 554 18.67 -2.63 -19.59
C SER A 554 18.42 -3.69 -20.68
N ASP A 555 17.18 -4.21 -20.79
CA ASP A 555 16.82 -5.14 -21.84
C ASP A 555 16.59 -4.38 -23.16
N PRO A 556 17.39 -4.65 -24.22
CA PRO A 556 17.32 -3.86 -25.45
C PRO A 556 16.00 -4.02 -26.20
N THR A 557 15.42 -5.22 -26.17
CA THR A 557 14.12 -5.51 -26.81
C THR A 557 13.00 -4.76 -26.10
N TYR A 558 12.97 -4.85 -24.77
CA TYR A 558 12.01 -4.12 -23.95
C TYR A 558 12.14 -2.61 -24.14
N ALA A 559 13.37 -2.08 -24.10
CA ALA A 559 13.62 -0.65 -24.29
C ALA A 559 13.13 -0.15 -25.66
N ALA A 560 13.32 -0.93 -26.72
CA ALA A 560 12.80 -0.60 -28.06
C ALA A 560 11.27 -0.54 -28.08
N LEU A 561 10.59 -1.57 -27.54
CA LEU A 561 9.13 -1.63 -27.46
C LEU A 561 8.54 -0.52 -26.56
N ALA A 562 9.22 -0.20 -25.44
CA ALA A 562 8.81 0.87 -24.54
C ALA A 562 8.88 2.25 -25.22
N ASN A 563 9.93 2.49 -26.02
CA ASN A 563 10.06 3.70 -26.81
C ASN A 563 9.00 3.78 -27.92
N GLU A 564 8.73 2.67 -28.62
CA GLU A 564 7.65 2.59 -29.60
C GLU A 564 6.29 2.92 -28.96
N ARG A 565 6.00 2.35 -27.79
CA ARG A 565 4.79 2.65 -27.02
C ARG A 565 4.66 4.15 -26.72
N LEU A 566 5.73 4.80 -26.23
CA LEU A 566 5.71 6.24 -25.94
C LEU A 566 5.47 7.10 -27.19
N GLN A 567 5.99 6.69 -28.35
CA GLN A 567 5.70 7.36 -29.63
C GLN A 567 4.23 7.20 -30.02
N LEU A 568 3.68 6.00 -29.91
CA LEU A 568 2.29 5.74 -30.22
C LEU A 568 1.33 6.52 -29.29
N MET A 569 1.70 6.72 -28.02
CA MET A 569 0.93 7.50 -27.04
C MET A 569 0.83 9.00 -27.33
N GLN A 570 1.57 9.53 -28.32
CA GLN A 570 1.38 10.89 -28.81
C GLN A 570 0.06 11.06 -29.59
N SER A 571 -0.62 9.96 -29.95
CA SER A 571 -1.93 9.98 -30.59
C SER A 571 -2.74 8.74 -30.15
N PRO A 572 -3.11 8.66 -28.86
CA PRO A 572 -3.54 7.41 -28.25
C PRO A 572 -4.85 6.87 -28.81
N VAL A 573 -5.77 7.76 -29.22
CA VAL A 573 -7.04 7.38 -29.84
C VAL A 573 -6.82 6.72 -31.21
N ARG A 574 -5.95 7.30 -32.04
CA ARG A 574 -5.64 6.77 -33.38
C ARG A 574 -4.85 5.46 -33.28
N ASN A 575 -3.93 5.40 -32.32
CA ASN A 575 -2.98 4.30 -32.20
C ASN A 575 -3.44 3.22 -31.20
N ALA A 576 -4.70 3.24 -30.74
CA ALA A 576 -5.18 2.37 -29.66
C ALA A 576 -4.84 0.88 -29.86
N ALA A 577 -5.10 0.34 -31.05
CA ALA A 577 -4.80 -1.06 -31.38
C ALA A 577 -3.29 -1.35 -31.40
N ALA A 578 -2.48 -0.43 -31.94
CA ALA A 578 -1.02 -0.58 -31.98
C ALA A 578 -0.41 -0.48 -30.57
N ILE A 579 -0.93 0.42 -29.72
CA ILE A 579 -0.55 0.52 -28.32
C ILE A 579 -0.86 -0.80 -27.60
N ALA A 580 -2.07 -1.35 -27.77
CA ALA A 580 -2.46 -2.61 -27.15
C ALA A 580 -1.57 -3.77 -27.60
N ALA A 581 -1.24 -3.85 -28.90
CA ALA A 581 -0.32 -4.86 -29.43
C ALA A 581 1.11 -4.70 -28.88
N THR A 582 1.61 -3.47 -28.75
CA THR A 582 2.92 -3.19 -28.17
C THR A 582 2.96 -3.50 -26.68
N GLU A 583 1.89 -3.20 -25.93
CA GLU A 583 1.76 -3.54 -24.52
C GLU A 583 1.69 -5.06 -24.29
N GLU A 584 1.06 -5.81 -25.21
CA GLU A 584 1.10 -7.28 -25.19
C GLU A 584 2.52 -7.81 -25.45
N ALA A 585 3.24 -7.26 -26.42
CA ALA A 585 4.63 -7.62 -26.67
C ALA A 585 5.54 -7.30 -25.46
N LEU A 586 5.30 -6.17 -24.78
CA LEU A 586 6.00 -5.80 -23.55
C LEU A 586 5.69 -6.79 -22.42
N ARG A 587 4.43 -7.19 -22.22
CA ARG A 587 4.05 -8.24 -21.25
C ARG A 587 4.76 -9.56 -21.55
N GLY A 588 4.70 -10.02 -22.81
CA GLY A 588 5.36 -11.25 -23.24
C GLY A 588 6.86 -11.20 -22.99
N ARG A 589 7.52 -10.05 -23.24
CA ARG A 589 8.95 -9.90 -22.96
C ARG A 589 9.26 -9.98 -21.46
N VAL A 590 8.43 -9.40 -20.59
CA VAL A 590 8.63 -9.52 -19.13
C VAL A 590 8.43 -10.98 -18.67
N GLU A 591 7.42 -11.67 -19.20
CA GLU A 591 7.19 -13.09 -18.93
C GLU A 591 8.38 -13.97 -19.36
N GLU A 592 8.94 -13.74 -20.54
CA GLU A 592 10.16 -14.42 -21.01
C GLU A 592 11.33 -14.22 -20.04
N LEU A 593 11.53 -12.99 -19.55
CA LEU A 593 12.59 -12.68 -18.58
C LEU A 593 12.35 -13.39 -17.24
N ALA A 594 11.10 -13.48 -16.79
CA ALA A 594 10.73 -14.19 -15.56
C ALA A 594 10.95 -15.69 -15.66
N LEU A 595 10.52 -16.31 -16.76
CA LEU A 595 10.75 -17.73 -17.00
C LEU A 595 12.24 -18.04 -17.15
N ALA A 596 13.02 -17.17 -17.81
CA ALA A 596 14.47 -17.34 -17.92
C ALA A 596 15.18 -17.25 -16.56
N ARG A 597 14.69 -16.37 -15.67
CA ARG A 597 15.18 -16.24 -14.29
C ARG A 597 14.91 -17.50 -13.47
N ALA A 598 13.69 -18.01 -13.50
CA ALA A 598 13.33 -19.26 -12.82
C ALA A 598 14.13 -20.46 -13.38
N ALA A 599 14.22 -20.58 -14.71
CA ALA A 599 14.99 -21.66 -15.34
C ALA A 599 16.50 -21.61 -15.00
N ALA A 600 17.07 -20.42 -14.84
CA ALA A 600 18.47 -20.27 -14.42
C ALA A 600 18.68 -20.77 -12.98
N GLU A 601 17.72 -20.57 -12.09
CA GLU A 601 17.73 -21.14 -10.74
C GLU A 601 17.59 -22.66 -10.77
N ASP A 602 16.67 -23.20 -11.56
CA ASP A 602 16.51 -24.65 -11.72
C ASP A 602 17.80 -25.32 -12.21
N VAL A 603 18.49 -24.70 -13.18
CA VAL A 603 19.79 -25.18 -13.68
C VAL A 603 20.86 -25.12 -12.58
N LEU A 604 20.87 -24.08 -11.76
CA LEU A 604 21.81 -23.93 -10.65
C LEU A 604 21.58 -25.02 -9.60
N LEU A 605 20.33 -25.24 -9.19
CA LEU A 605 19.96 -26.26 -8.20
C LEU A 605 20.15 -27.69 -8.71
N ALA A 606 19.94 -27.94 -10.00
CA ALA A 606 20.23 -29.24 -10.61
C ALA A 606 21.73 -29.54 -10.58
N LYS A 607 22.59 -28.54 -10.80
CA LYS A 607 24.05 -28.68 -10.73
C LYS A 607 24.56 -28.78 -9.29
N TYR A 608 23.97 -28.00 -8.37
CA TYR A 608 24.39 -27.91 -6.97
C TYR A 608 23.19 -28.12 -6.03
N PRO A 609 22.70 -29.36 -5.85
CA PRO A 609 21.49 -29.63 -5.07
C PRO A 609 21.58 -29.18 -3.60
N PHE A 610 22.80 -29.13 -3.06
CA PHE A 610 23.08 -28.67 -1.70
C PHE A 610 22.77 -27.19 -1.48
N PHE A 611 22.62 -26.37 -2.53
CA PHE A 611 22.15 -24.99 -2.41
C PHE A 611 20.68 -24.87 -2.04
N ALA A 612 19.88 -25.94 -2.16
CA ALA A 612 18.49 -25.93 -1.68
C ALA A 612 18.38 -25.67 -0.15
N ALA A 613 19.47 -25.83 0.60
CA ALA A 613 19.54 -25.52 2.03
C ALA A 613 19.83 -24.05 2.34
N LEU A 614 20.16 -23.22 1.33
CA LEU A 614 20.42 -21.79 1.54
C LEU A 614 19.10 -21.03 1.77
N PRO A 615 19.01 -20.19 2.81
CA PRO A 615 17.78 -19.49 3.13
C PRO A 615 17.45 -18.35 2.16
N GLY A 616 16.21 -18.34 1.64
CA GLY A 616 15.35 -17.15 1.54
C GLY A 616 15.70 -16.03 0.54
N ALA A 617 16.52 -16.26 -0.48
CA ALA A 617 16.57 -15.34 -1.62
C ALA A 617 15.41 -15.65 -2.58
N VAL A 618 14.78 -14.61 -3.15
CA VAL A 618 13.67 -14.78 -4.10
C VAL A 618 14.10 -15.64 -5.29
N LEU A 619 15.37 -15.50 -5.72
CA LEU A 619 16.02 -16.34 -6.71
C LEU A 619 17.51 -16.48 -6.36
N LEU A 620 17.98 -17.71 -6.19
CA LEU A 620 19.40 -18.02 -5.93
C LEU A 620 20.31 -17.72 -7.14
N ALA A 621 19.77 -17.71 -8.35
CA ALA A 621 20.53 -17.37 -9.57
C ALA A 621 20.67 -15.85 -9.77
N ASN A 622 21.04 -15.12 -8.72
CA ASN A 622 21.28 -13.68 -8.77
C ASN A 622 22.52 -13.34 -9.63
N GLU A 623 22.65 -12.07 -10.03
CA GLU A 623 23.77 -11.63 -10.86
C GLU A 623 25.12 -11.71 -10.12
N ASP A 624 25.12 -11.60 -8.80
CA ASP A 624 26.35 -11.60 -8.00
C ASP A 624 27.01 -12.98 -7.94
N ILE A 625 26.22 -14.04 -7.80
CA ILE A 625 26.71 -15.42 -7.90
C ILE A 625 27.29 -15.68 -9.30
N LYS A 626 26.62 -15.21 -10.36
CA LYS A 626 27.12 -15.36 -11.74
C LYS A 626 28.42 -14.59 -11.99
N ARG A 627 28.59 -13.42 -11.37
CA ARG A 627 29.75 -12.54 -11.58
C ARG A 627 30.91 -12.84 -10.64
N SER A 628 30.71 -13.63 -9.59
CA SER A 628 31.74 -13.90 -8.59
C SER A 628 32.88 -14.77 -9.14
N PRO A 629 34.12 -14.26 -9.21
CA PRO A 629 35.26 -15.04 -9.71
C PRO A 629 35.65 -16.16 -8.76
N LEU A 630 35.47 -15.96 -7.44
CA LEU A 630 35.72 -16.97 -6.43
C LEU A 630 34.72 -18.12 -6.55
N PHE A 631 33.43 -17.79 -6.73
CA PHE A 631 32.40 -18.79 -6.97
C PHE A 631 32.69 -19.59 -8.24
N ALA A 632 33.02 -18.92 -9.35
CA ALA A 632 33.38 -19.58 -10.61
C ALA A 632 34.59 -20.52 -10.47
N THR A 633 35.61 -20.11 -9.70
CA THR A 633 36.81 -20.93 -9.45
C THR A 633 36.48 -22.18 -8.63
N LEU A 634 35.68 -22.02 -7.56
CA LEU A 634 35.25 -23.13 -6.72
C LEU A 634 34.31 -24.08 -7.47
N ALA A 635 33.41 -23.53 -8.31
CA ALA A 635 32.49 -24.29 -9.14
C ALA A 635 33.26 -25.15 -10.15
N ALA A 636 34.25 -24.57 -10.83
CA ALA A 636 35.12 -25.32 -11.75
C ALA A 636 35.88 -26.44 -11.03
N ARG A 637 36.43 -26.18 -9.83
CA ARG A 637 37.11 -27.21 -9.03
C ARG A 637 36.15 -28.33 -8.59
N TYR A 638 34.93 -27.98 -8.19
CA TYR A 638 33.91 -28.96 -7.83
C TYR A 638 33.57 -29.86 -9.02
N GLU A 639 33.32 -29.26 -10.19
CA GLU A 639 33.01 -29.99 -11.41
C GLU A 639 34.16 -30.90 -11.85
N GLU A 640 35.42 -30.43 -11.72
CA GLU A 640 36.60 -31.24 -12.01
C GLU A 640 36.70 -32.45 -11.07
N LEU A 641 36.56 -32.26 -9.76
CA LEU A 641 36.61 -33.33 -8.76
C LEU A 641 35.45 -34.33 -8.93
N ALA A 642 34.23 -33.83 -9.18
CA ALA A 642 33.04 -34.66 -9.38
C ALA A 642 33.11 -35.51 -10.67
N ALA A 643 33.88 -35.07 -11.67
CA ALA A 643 34.07 -35.81 -12.93
C ALA A 643 35.15 -36.90 -12.85
N GLN A 644 35.91 -36.99 -11.74
CA GLN A 644 36.97 -37.99 -11.61
C GLN A 644 36.39 -39.40 -11.43
N PRO A 645 37.02 -40.44 -12.01
CA PRO A 645 36.55 -41.82 -11.89
C PRO A 645 36.71 -42.37 -10.46
N GLU A 646 37.69 -41.89 -9.71
CA GLU A 646 37.86 -42.10 -8.27
C GLU A 646 37.75 -40.73 -7.60
N VAL A 647 36.60 -40.46 -6.99
CA VAL A 647 36.32 -39.17 -6.35
C VAL A 647 36.98 -39.13 -4.98
N ASP A 648 37.81 -38.12 -4.73
CA ASP A 648 38.25 -37.80 -3.36
C ASP A 648 37.08 -37.15 -2.62
N GLU A 649 36.35 -37.95 -1.84
CA GLU A 649 35.17 -37.52 -1.10
C GLU A 649 35.49 -36.40 -0.08
N SER A 650 36.69 -36.41 0.51
CA SER A 650 37.09 -35.40 1.49
C SER A 650 37.35 -34.05 0.83
N GLU A 651 38.06 -34.04 -0.30
CA GLU A 651 38.28 -32.81 -1.07
C GLU A 651 36.97 -32.30 -1.67
N LEU A 652 36.11 -33.20 -2.18
CA LEU A 652 34.83 -32.82 -2.75
C LEU A 652 33.91 -32.16 -1.70
N GLU A 653 33.83 -32.72 -0.48
CA GLU A 653 33.05 -32.14 0.60
C GLU A 653 33.63 -30.78 1.04
N THR A 654 34.95 -30.66 1.09
CA THR A 654 35.62 -29.37 1.40
C THR A 654 35.28 -28.29 0.37
N VAL A 655 35.28 -28.64 -0.92
CA VAL A 655 34.92 -27.69 -1.99
C VAL A 655 33.42 -27.38 -1.97
N LYS A 656 32.56 -28.37 -1.66
CA LYS A 656 31.13 -28.16 -1.46
C LYS A 656 30.85 -27.16 -0.33
N ASP A 657 31.50 -27.31 0.82
CA ASP A 657 31.37 -26.37 1.94
C ASP A 657 31.88 -24.98 1.57
N ALA A 658 33.01 -24.89 0.84
CA ALA A 658 33.53 -23.62 0.36
C ALA A 658 32.56 -22.94 -0.63
N LEU A 659 31.91 -23.70 -1.52
CA LEU A 659 30.87 -23.19 -2.42
C LEU A 659 29.66 -22.67 -1.65
N LEU A 660 29.17 -23.45 -0.68
CA LEU A 660 28.07 -23.06 0.20
C LEU A 660 28.37 -21.77 0.95
N GLN A 661 29.55 -21.68 1.57
CA GLN A 661 29.98 -20.48 2.28
C GLN A 661 30.13 -19.28 1.34
N SER A 662 30.66 -19.49 0.13
CA SER A 662 30.76 -18.42 -0.87
C SER A 662 29.39 -17.92 -1.30
N ALA A 663 28.43 -18.82 -1.56
CA ALA A 663 27.06 -18.44 -1.95
C ALA A 663 26.34 -17.75 -0.79
N ALA A 664 26.40 -18.30 0.43
CA ALA A 664 25.80 -17.71 1.62
C ALA A 664 26.35 -16.31 1.91
N ARG A 665 27.66 -16.09 1.75
CA ARG A 665 28.28 -14.76 1.90
C ARG A 665 27.76 -13.76 0.88
N LEU A 666 27.59 -14.16 -0.39
CA LEU A 666 27.06 -13.26 -1.41
C LEU A 666 25.61 -12.87 -1.12
N LEU A 667 24.79 -13.83 -0.68
CA LEU A 667 23.41 -13.57 -0.27
C LEU A 667 23.33 -12.67 0.98
N SER A 668 24.24 -12.84 1.95
CA SER A 668 24.30 -11.94 3.11
C SER A 668 24.75 -10.54 2.73
N GLU A 669 25.74 -10.41 1.84
CA GLU A 669 26.21 -9.11 1.33
C GLU A 669 25.10 -8.37 0.57
N GLU A 670 24.29 -9.07 -0.22
CA GLU A 670 23.12 -8.51 -0.89
C GLU A 670 22.07 -8.03 0.12
N LYS A 671 21.73 -8.86 1.13
CA LYS A 671 20.80 -8.49 2.21
C LYS A 671 21.29 -7.26 2.99
N GLU A 672 22.57 -7.20 3.32
CA GLU A 672 23.20 -6.07 4.01
C GLU A 672 23.18 -4.80 3.14
N ALA A 673 23.48 -4.91 1.84
CA ALA A 673 23.43 -3.80 0.90
C ALA A 673 22.00 -3.25 0.76
N GLU A 674 21.01 -4.12 0.69
CA GLU A 674 19.59 -3.76 0.66
C GLU A 674 19.15 -3.06 1.95
N GLN A 675 19.53 -3.61 3.11
CA GLN A 675 19.27 -2.97 4.40
C GLN A 675 19.91 -1.59 4.47
N ALA A 676 21.17 -1.45 4.05
CA ALA A 676 21.87 -0.18 4.01
C ALA A 676 21.19 0.82 3.05
N ALA A 677 20.66 0.36 1.92
CA ALA A 677 19.91 1.21 0.99
C ALA A 677 18.58 1.69 1.60
N ALA A 678 17.84 0.80 2.26
CA ALA A 678 16.61 1.14 2.96
C ALA A 678 16.85 2.14 4.12
N GLU A 679 17.91 1.93 4.90
CA GLU A 679 18.34 2.83 5.98
C GLU A 679 18.77 4.20 5.44
N ALA A 680 19.56 4.23 4.36
CA ALA A 680 19.99 5.48 3.72
C ALA A 680 18.80 6.28 3.20
N ARG A 681 17.82 5.61 2.58
CA ARG A 681 16.57 6.24 2.12
C ARG A 681 15.77 6.81 3.29
N ASN A 682 15.60 6.03 4.37
CA ASN A 682 14.88 6.49 5.56
C ASN A 682 15.58 7.66 6.25
N ALA A 683 16.92 7.63 6.33
CA ALA A 683 17.71 8.74 6.86
C ALA A 683 17.53 10.01 6.03
N LEU A 684 17.47 9.87 4.71
CA LEU A 684 17.23 10.98 3.80
C LEU A 684 15.80 11.54 3.94
N HIS A 685 14.79 10.67 3.99
CA HIS A 685 13.41 11.10 4.25
C HIS A 685 13.28 11.78 5.64
N ALA A 686 14.04 11.31 6.64
CA ALA A 686 14.11 11.94 7.95
C ALA A 686 14.76 13.33 7.93
N GLN A 687 15.78 13.51 7.10
CA GLN A 687 16.43 14.82 6.92
C GLN A 687 15.55 15.81 6.14
N TYR A 688 14.72 15.32 5.22
CA TYR A 688 13.88 16.12 4.33
C TYR A 688 12.38 15.77 4.45
N PRO A 689 11.76 15.92 5.65
CA PRO A 689 10.41 15.41 5.93
C PRO A 689 9.28 16.15 5.20
N MET A 690 9.58 17.26 4.54
CA MET A 690 8.61 18.00 3.72
C MET A 690 8.72 17.64 2.23
N CYS A 691 9.74 16.90 1.82
CA CYS A 691 9.84 16.37 0.45
C CYS A 691 8.93 15.14 0.31
N ALA A 692 8.70 14.69 -0.93
CA ALA A 692 7.94 13.47 -1.18
C ALA A 692 8.64 12.23 -0.59
N ARG A 693 7.89 11.20 -0.23
CA ARG A 693 8.40 9.98 0.43
C ARG A 693 9.63 9.35 -0.27
N ASP A 694 9.65 9.33 -1.60
CA ASP A 694 10.77 8.79 -2.40
C ASP A 694 11.88 9.83 -2.65
N VAL A 695 12.39 10.44 -1.58
CA VAL A 695 13.53 11.37 -1.67
C VAL A 695 14.78 10.61 -2.12
N GLY A 696 15.58 11.23 -2.99
CA GLY A 696 16.88 10.71 -3.41
C GLY A 696 18.03 11.70 -3.19
N ASP A 697 19.27 11.24 -3.32
CA ASP A 697 20.48 12.04 -3.03
C ASP A 697 20.58 13.36 -3.80
N ALA A 698 19.84 13.52 -4.89
CA ALA A 698 19.81 14.77 -5.65
C ALA A 698 19.18 15.91 -4.83
N VAL A 699 18.18 15.61 -3.99
CA VAL A 699 17.56 16.57 -3.07
C VAL A 699 18.58 17.14 -2.10
N ALA A 700 19.48 16.31 -1.57
CA ALA A 700 20.53 16.75 -0.65
C ALA A 700 21.56 17.69 -1.31
N LYS A 701 21.67 17.66 -2.64
CA LYS A 701 22.63 18.47 -3.42
C LYS A 701 22.01 19.74 -4.00
N ASP A 702 20.70 19.94 -3.88
CA ASP A 702 20.01 21.09 -4.46
C ASP A 702 20.16 22.35 -3.57
N PRO A 703 20.74 23.44 -4.09
CA PRO A 703 20.99 24.65 -3.30
C PRO A 703 19.69 25.39 -2.94
N THR A 704 18.63 25.24 -3.75
CA THR A 704 17.33 25.87 -3.47
C THR A 704 16.66 25.19 -2.29
N ILE A 705 16.68 23.85 -2.22
CA ILE A 705 16.19 23.09 -1.07
C ILE A 705 16.95 23.47 0.20
N ALA A 706 18.29 23.55 0.15
CA ALA A 706 19.09 24.00 1.28
C ALA A 706 18.68 25.40 1.78
N GLY A 707 18.45 26.35 0.87
CA GLY A 707 17.97 27.70 1.19
C GLY A 707 16.56 27.70 1.82
N LEU A 708 15.66 26.86 1.33
CA LEU A 708 14.29 26.71 1.86
C LEU A 708 14.31 26.09 3.28
N ILE A 709 15.18 25.13 3.55
CA ILE A 709 15.34 24.54 4.89
C ILE A 709 15.86 25.58 5.89
N ALA A 710 16.83 26.40 5.48
CA ALA A 710 17.32 27.51 6.30
C ALA A 710 16.19 28.51 6.59
N ARG A 711 15.39 28.85 5.58
CA ARG A 711 14.22 29.73 5.76
C ARG A 711 13.18 29.13 6.70
N ARG A 712 12.85 27.85 6.56
CA ARG A 712 11.94 27.12 7.45
C ARG A 712 12.44 27.14 8.89
N SER A 713 13.73 26.88 9.08
CA SER A 713 14.38 26.85 10.40
C SER A 713 14.31 28.20 11.12
N GLU A 714 14.40 29.30 10.36
CA GLU A 714 14.21 30.66 10.87
C GLU A 714 12.76 30.93 11.29
N LEU A 715 11.79 30.55 10.43
CA LEU A 715 10.37 30.72 10.74
C LEU A 715 9.93 29.89 11.97
N LEU A 716 10.52 28.71 12.16
CA LEU A 716 10.29 27.84 13.31
C LEU A 716 10.79 28.40 14.66
N LYS A 717 11.45 29.57 14.68
CA LYS A 717 11.71 30.30 15.93
C LYS A 717 10.44 30.88 16.54
N ASP A 718 9.42 31.14 15.72
CA ASP A 718 8.07 31.47 16.14
C ASP A 718 7.06 30.68 15.29
N PRO A 719 6.83 29.40 15.63
CA PRO A 719 6.00 28.51 14.81
C PRO A 719 4.51 28.88 14.84
N VAL A 720 4.08 29.68 15.83
CA VAL A 720 2.67 30.10 15.96
C VAL A 720 2.43 31.35 15.10
N GLY A 721 3.29 32.36 15.21
CA GLY A 721 3.17 33.59 14.41
C GLY A 721 3.44 33.38 12.92
N ASN A 722 4.29 32.42 12.58
CA ASN A 722 4.68 32.13 11.19
C ASN A 722 3.97 30.92 10.57
N ALA A 723 2.84 30.46 11.12
CA ALA A 723 2.21 29.20 10.72
C ALA A 723 1.95 29.10 9.19
N ASP A 724 1.36 30.15 8.59
CA ASP A 724 1.06 30.18 7.15
C ASP A 724 2.34 30.23 6.31
N ALA A 725 3.31 31.04 6.69
CA ALA A 725 4.60 31.14 6.00
C ALA A 725 5.39 29.81 6.05
N ILE A 726 5.28 29.07 7.15
CA ILE A 726 5.85 27.72 7.27
C ILE A 726 5.14 26.77 6.32
N ALA A 727 3.80 26.79 6.27
CA ALA A 727 3.04 25.95 5.34
C ALA A 727 3.38 26.25 3.88
N ASP A 728 3.59 27.50 3.51
CA ASP A 728 4.04 27.89 2.18
C ASP A 728 5.43 27.35 1.85
N VAL A 729 6.39 27.49 2.77
CA VAL A 729 7.75 26.93 2.58
C VAL A 729 7.70 25.41 2.49
N ASP A 730 6.88 24.75 3.29
CA ASP A 730 6.67 23.30 3.27
C ASP A 730 6.12 22.84 1.91
N ASN A 731 5.14 23.55 1.35
CA ASN A 731 4.60 23.28 0.02
C ASN A 731 5.63 23.48 -1.10
N ILE A 732 6.48 24.50 -0.98
CA ILE A 732 7.56 24.76 -1.95
C ILE A 732 8.65 23.69 -1.84
N LEU A 733 9.02 23.27 -0.62
CA LEU A 733 9.96 22.18 -0.39
C LEU A 733 9.46 20.88 -1.04
N HIS A 734 8.19 20.55 -0.83
CA HIS A 734 7.56 19.38 -1.45
C HIS A 734 7.66 19.43 -2.99
N ARG A 735 7.22 20.54 -3.59
CA ARG A 735 7.26 20.72 -5.06
C ARG A 735 8.68 20.69 -5.61
N ARG A 736 9.62 21.39 -4.98
CA ARG A 736 11.02 21.44 -5.42
C ARG A 736 11.69 20.07 -5.31
N GLY A 737 11.39 19.31 -4.25
CA GLY A 737 11.85 17.94 -4.10
C GLY A 737 11.44 17.06 -5.28
N LEU A 738 10.17 17.16 -5.69
CA LEU A 738 9.64 16.45 -6.87
C LEU A 738 10.34 16.89 -8.17
N GLU A 739 10.56 18.19 -8.37
CA GLU A 739 11.28 18.70 -9.54
C GLU A 739 12.72 18.16 -9.63
N VAL A 740 13.42 18.09 -8.49
CA VAL A 740 14.79 17.60 -8.43
C VAL A 740 14.87 16.11 -8.74
N GLU A 741 14.00 15.30 -8.14
CA GLU A 741 13.97 13.85 -8.42
C GLU A 741 13.51 13.54 -9.85
N ALA A 742 12.50 14.26 -10.36
CA ALA A 742 12.09 14.14 -11.76
C ALA A 742 13.24 14.50 -12.72
N ALA A 743 14.02 15.54 -12.42
CA ALA A 743 15.18 15.91 -13.24
C ALA A 743 16.33 14.89 -13.16
N ARG A 744 16.59 14.32 -11.97
CA ARG A 744 17.58 13.25 -11.77
C ARG A 744 17.25 12.04 -12.64
N LYS A 745 15.99 11.59 -12.60
CA LYS A 745 15.51 10.42 -13.35
C LYS A 745 15.62 10.62 -14.86
N ARG A 746 15.47 11.85 -15.36
CA ARG A 746 15.72 12.19 -16.78
C ARG A 746 17.20 12.17 -17.18
N ARG A 747 18.11 12.59 -16.30
CA ARG A 747 19.56 12.71 -16.59
C ARG A 747 20.33 11.39 -16.51
N GLY A 748 19.77 10.36 -15.87
CA GLY A 748 20.42 9.05 -15.67
C GLY A 748 20.55 8.16 -16.91
N LYS A 749 20.20 8.64 -18.11
CA LYS A 749 20.29 7.86 -19.36
C LYS A 749 21.48 8.29 -20.20
N PRO A 750 22.23 7.36 -20.82
CA PRO A 750 23.22 7.74 -21.81
C PRO A 750 22.54 8.47 -22.96
N LEU A 751 22.97 9.71 -23.21
CA LEU A 751 22.62 10.48 -24.40
C LEU A 751 23.07 9.69 -25.63
N GLN A 752 22.15 9.00 -26.30
CA GLN A 752 22.32 8.76 -27.73
C GLN A 752 21.99 10.08 -28.45
N PRO A 753 22.85 10.56 -29.35
CA PRO A 753 22.50 11.69 -30.19
C PRO A 753 21.34 11.25 -31.09
N ASP A 754 20.28 12.06 -31.14
CA ASP A 754 19.11 11.97 -32.03
C ASP A 754 17.81 11.33 -31.49
N GLY A 755 17.69 11.05 -30.19
CA GLY A 755 16.42 10.62 -29.57
C GLY A 755 15.82 11.64 -28.59
N LEU A 756 14.81 12.40 -29.01
CA LEU A 756 14.13 13.42 -28.20
C LEU A 756 13.28 12.88 -27.02
N PHE A 757 13.16 11.56 -26.85
CA PHE A 757 12.37 10.97 -25.77
C PHE A 757 12.99 9.66 -25.31
N CYS A 758 13.82 9.74 -24.27
CA CYS A 758 14.14 8.57 -23.45
C CYS A 758 13.63 8.90 -22.04
N LEU A 759 12.37 8.57 -21.74
CA LEU A 759 11.76 8.61 -20.39
C LEU A 759 11.88 7.27 -19.69
#